data_AF-A0A5J4UI87-F1
#
_entry.id   AF-A0A5J4UI87-F1
#
_cell.length_a   1.000
_cell.length_b   1.000
_cell.length_c   1.000
_cell.angle_alpha   90.00
_cell.angle_beta   90.00
_cell.angle_gamma   90.00
#
_symmetry.space_group_name_H-M   'P 1'
#
loop_
_entity.id
_entity.type
_entity.pdbx_description
1 polymer ?
#
loop_
_entity_poly.entity_id
_entity_poly.type
_entity_poly.pdbx_seq_one_letter_code
_entity_poly.pdbx_strand_id
1 'polypeptide(L)'
;ITESRQVTIRNSKFNAVKLSGRAALVLGRFVNVSIIENTNFTDIINTDGNGSALNLEIHPEFGKHTLDHVIFQSCSAKYGGAVYVDLGERQAIQSNAEFRTIQFTQCDLLNTITTGIAAVFFKDAGSVIDIIKCRFVRNTASESQTTDVYFEYEQNKDSMREERFRGSHSNSNTPKAKLNNDTTNYDYLLPDFPPDIYVSELKGSDITGDGSSDKPYRTVQYALEIAEPYSSSINIIILDGKLWENALWLRSRPITIRSDNPTALIGRQSSVESALATIGDSELTFRGLIIRDAGTSSQPLLIVDGSNAFLTIQYCEFYAQQTLGNSLIDARRGILEIANSKFNDLTLSDSAVIKIGAGLTRSSLIIIEVINVIRSQGNGSFIEYLLENAISSNHVLNQGIFIDCLVNDAFEGGAISINRGFTSSLATVNISKSEFEHNTAGFGGSIQIIGTQANLYFVNDTFADGVAHNDLLYQGFDIFIGLEVLPMMNYTYFVNCTSSSQHKRVGMRIYWIDDSYDREIVLPDQLNDIFSNEMQMNLEIGSVGYADSDDGQDDESCGTQDHPCQTMQYAFDQVTVTLGQPLVLRIIDSANITKDGLIAQSKQADLIINSARDTPANLYVNKESDTLSTSIISVSKSLTLQNLEIDFEGIDHTHIFVHLATKYSKLTLDSINVHNGQFYEHAFLVDEGASIDVINSRFDSIVSHGTGGSAIRVNLDTSSTATFTDSEFTDNVVENGYQGGALLINIKGDDIVDYSTIGTIVTFDEVYFSNNRILQSVSYPNPECNTYPSDQYQQSMFINLQGGNFAKAYINRLINLSGINRISIDIGHNSCFVHQYAGCDLIDPNIDLS
;
A
#
# COMPACT_ATOMS: atom_id res chain seq x y z
N ILE A 1 46.88 20.60 -17.68
CA ILE A 1 46.86 20.61 -19.16
C ILE A 1 47.55 21.88 -19.62
N THR A 2 48.76 21.79 -20.17
CA THR A 2 49.57 22.99 -20.46
C THR A 2 49.85 23.23 -21.93
N GLU A 3 49.76 22.21 -22.80
CA GLU A 3 50.11 22.29 -24.23
C GLU A 3 48.92 21.90 -25.13
N SER A 4 47.76 22.55 -24.97
CA SER A 4 46.61 22.35 -25.85
C SER A 4 45.99 23.68 -26.20
N ARG A 5 45.57 23.89 -27.46
CA ARG A 5 44.85 25.11 -27.87
C ARG A 5 43.44 25.19 -27.31
N GLN A 6 42.78 24.05 -27.13
CA GLN A 6 41.40 23.96 -26.65
C GLN A 6 41.26 22.82 -25.63
N VAL A 7 40.50 23.06 -24.57
CA VAL A 7 40.18 22.06 -23.54
C VAL A 7 38.67 22.07 -23.28
N THR A 8 38.05 20.90 -23.21
CA THR A 8 36.64 20.75 -22.84
C THR A 8 36.50 19.68 -21.77
N ILE A 9 35.86 20.02 -20.66
CA ILE A 9 35.59 19.14 -19.53
C ILE A 9 34.09 19.23 -19.24
N ARG A 10 33.42 18.09 -19.17
CA ARG A 10 31.96 18.01 -18.99
C ARG A 10 31.62 16.91 -18.00
N ASN A 11 30.53 17.09 -17.24
CA ASN A 11 29.91 16.04 -16.43
C ASN A 11 30.93 15.31 -15.53
N SER A 12 31.84 16.06 -14.92
CA SER A 12 33.01 15.51 -14.21
C SER A 12 32.95 15.82 -12.71
N LYS A 13 33.65 15.04 -11.90
CA LYS A 13 33.71 15.24 -10.44
C LYS A 13 35.13 15.05 -9.90
N PHE A 14 35.59 16.01 -9.10
CA PHE A 14 36.87 16.00 -8.39
C PHE A 14 36.59 16.14 -6.90
N ASN A 15 36.98 15.16 -6.07
CA ASN A 15 36.65 15.15 -4.64
C ASN A 15 37.85 14.90 -3.74
N ALA A 16 37.86 15.54 -2.57
CA ALA A 16 38.69 15.17 -1.41
C ALA A 16 40.19 15.09 -1.71
N VAL A 17 40.71 16.06 -2.48
CA VAL A 17 42.12 16.09 -2.88
C VAL A 17 42.88 17.09 -2.02
N LYS A 18 43.93 16.63 -1.34
CA LYS A 18 44.89 17.49 -0.66
C LYS A 18 46.14 17.69 -1.51
N LEU A 19 46.43 18.93 -1.85
CA LEU A 19 47.49 19.34 -2.77
C LEU A 19 48.50 20.25 -2.06
N SER A 20 49.74 20.22 -2.54
CA SER A 20 50.81 21.12 -2.11
C SER A 20 51.40 21.83 -3.33
N GLY A 21 50.83 22.98 -3.69
CA GLY A 21 51.43 23.94 -4.62
C GLY A 21 50.69 24.17 -5.94
N ARG A 22 50.03 23.16 -6.53
CA ARG A 22 49.25 23.31 -7.78
C ARG A 22 47.79 22.92 -7.57
N ALA A 23 46.88 23.58 -8.32
CA ALA A 23 45.45 23.29 -8.29
C ALA A 23 45.13 21.90 -8.85
N ALA A 24 43.95 21.38 -8.54
CA ALA A 24 43.46 20.09 -9.06
C ALA A 24 43.41 20.09 -10.59
N LEU A 25 42.98 21.21 -11.17
CA LEU A 25 43.05 21.47 -12.60
C LEU A 25 43.86 22.73 -12.87
N VAL A 26 44.94 22.58 -13.64
CA VAL A 26 45.73 23.70 -14.17
C VAL A 26 45.55 23.75 -15.68
N LEU A 27 45.03 24.85 -16.21
CA LEU A 27 45.05 25.16 -17.63
C LEU A 27 46.21 26.12 -17.87
N GLY A 28 47.24 25.65 -18.57
CA GLY A 28 48.49 26.39 -18.79
C GLY A 28 48.43 27.34 -19.98
N ARG A 29 49.49 28.15 -20.11
CA ARG A 29 49.60 29.30 -21.02
C ARG A 29 49.33 29.06 -22.51
N PHE A 30 49.28 27.81 -22.97
CA PHE A 30 48.96 27.51 -24.38
C PHE A 30 47.47 27.17 -24.61
N VAL A 31 46.65 27.16 -23.55
CA VAL A 31 45.20 26.96 -23.60
C VAL A 31 44.49 28.27 -23.92
N ASN A 32 44.05 28.42 -25.18
CA ASN A 32 43.34 29.60 -25.65
C ASN A 32 41.83 29.48 -25.42
N VAL A 33 41.27 28.27 -25.48
CA VAL A 33 39.83 28.06 -25.26
C VAL A 33 39.64 26.99 -24.20
N SER A 34 38.83 27.27 -23.17
CA SER A 34 38.40 26.23 -22.24
C SER A 34 36.91 26.28 -21.98
N ILE A 35 36.27 25.12 -21.96
CA ILE A 35 34.87 24.96 -21.60
C ILE A 35 34.81 23.93 -20.46
N ILE A 36 34.33 24.35 -19.29
CA ILE A 36 34.09 23.47 -18.15
C ILE A 36 32.60 23.55 -17.83
N GLU A 37 31.89 22.46 -18.06
CA GLU A 37 30.43 22.39 -17.94
C GLU A 37 30.02 21.28 -16.96
N ASN A 38 28.98 21.51 -16.15
CA ASN A 38 28.36 20.50 -15.28
C ASN A 38 29.41 19.71 -14.46
N THR A 39 30.33 20.41 -13.82
CA THR A 39 31.50 19.79 -13.17
C THR A 39 31.58 20.20 -11.71
N ASN A 40 31.88 19.25 -10.83
CA ASN A 40 31.92 19.47 -9.39
C ASN A 40 33.35 19.32 -8.85
N PHE A 41 33.78 20.30 -8.07
CA PHE A 41 35.00 20.28 -7.26
C PHE A 41 34.58 20.37 -5.79
N THR A 42 34.81 19.29 -5.03
CA THR A 42 34.36 19.19 -3.64
C THR A 42 35.54 18.84 -2.73
N ASP A 43 35.70 19.54 -1.61
CA ASP A 43 36.74 19.28 -0.61
C ASP A 43 38.17 19.28 -1.19
N ILE A 44 38.46 20.20 -2.12
CA ILE A 44 39.80 20.38 -2.69
C ILE A 44 40.60 21.36 -1.84
N ILE A 45 41.65 20.88 -1.18
CA ILE A 45 42.47 21.70 -0.26
C ILE A 45 43.88 21.81 -0.83
N ASN A 46 44.33 23.03 -1.11
CA ASN A 46 45.69 23.31 -1.57
C ASN A 46 46.38 24.24 -0.56
N THR A 47 47.28 23.69 0.25
CA THR A 47 47.86 24.40 1.41
C THR A 47 48.75 25.57 1.00
N ASP A 48 49.46 25.43 -0.12
CA ASP A 48 50.50 26.37 -0.54
C ASP A 48 50.27 26.95 -1.93
N GLY A 49 49.22 26.51 -2.63
CA GLY A 49 48.95 26.95 -3.99
C GLY A 49 48.00 28.13 -4.08
N ASN A 50 48.07 28.80 -5.22
CA ASN A 50 47.33 30.02 -5.49
C ASN A 50 45.81 29.77 -5.64
N GLY A 51 45.44 28.65 -6.27
CA GLY A 51 44.07 28.15 -6.40
C GLY A 51 43.97 26.67 -6.03
N SER A 52 42.85 26.24 -5.49
CA SER A 52 42.67 24.83 -5.05
C SER A 52 42.09 23.97 -6.15
N ALA A 53 40.92 24.33 -6.67
CA ALA A 53 40.20 23.57 -7.68
C ALA A 53 40.73 23.89 -9.07
N LEU A 54 40.77 25.17 -9.43
CA LEU A 54 41.12 25.61 -10.78
C LEU A 54 42.19 26.72 -10.76
N ASN A 55 43.22 26.53 -11.57
CA ASN A 55 44.17 27.57 -11.93
C ASN A 55 44.15 27.77 -13.46
N LEU A 56 43.80 28.98 -13.89
CA LEU A 56 43.82 29.42 -15.28
C LEU A 56 45.05 30.31 -15.52
N GLU A 57 46.06 29.77 -16.19
CA GLU A 57 47.21 30.51 -16.72
C GLU A 57 47.01 30.66 -18.23
N ILE A 58 46.59 31.82 -18.73
CA ILE A 58 46.19 31.98 -20.14
C ILE A 58 47.31 32.66 -20.94
N HIS A 59 47.33 32.43 -22.25
CA HIS A 59 48.24 33.10 -23.17
C HIS A 59 48.07 34.64 -23.14
N PRO A 60 49.16 35.43 -23.23
CA PRO A 60 49.10 36.89 -23.17
C PRO A 60 48.30 37.60 -24.28
N GLU A 61 47.76 36.91 -25.27
CA GLU A 61 47.23 37.56 -26.48
C GLU A 61 45.76 37.25 -26.75
N PHE A 62 45.29 36.01 -26.55
CA PHE A 62 43.90 35.62 -26.91
C PHE A 62 43.37 34.49 -26.02
N GLY A 63 42.08 34.53 -25.68
CA GLY A 63 41.39 33.35 -25.16
C GLY A 63 39.95 33.55 -24.68
N LYS A 64 39.14 32.49 -24.75
CA LYS A 64 37.77 32.43 -24.23
C LYS A 64 37.60 31.25 -23.29
N HIS A 65 37.25 31.53 -22.05
CA HIS A 65 37.12 30.53 -21.01
C HIS A 65 35.71 30.59 -20.42
N THR A 66 34.97 29.50 -20.53
CA THR A 66 33.60 29.38 -20.04
C THR A 66 33.55 28.32 -18.95
N LEU A 67 33.04 28.71 -17.79
CA LEU A 67 32.61 27.85 -16.71
C LEU A 67 31.09 27.94 -16.65
N ASP A 68 30.40 26.82 -16.80
CA ASP A 68 28.96 26.79 -16.87
C ASP A 68 28.41 25.65 -16.01
N HIS A 69 27.53 25.95 -15.05
CA HIS A 69 27.03 24.97 -14.07
C HIS A 69 28.15 24.22 -13.31
N VAL A 70 29.18 24.96 -12.87
CA VAL A 70 30.31 24.38 -12.13
C VAL A 70 30.14 24.63 -10.64
N ILE A 71 30.31 23.59 -9.82
CA ILE A 71 30.23 23.67 -8.36
C ILE A 71 31.62 23.60 -7.75
N PHE A 72 31.95 24.59 -6.92
CA PHE A 72 33.13 24.63 -6.06
C PHE A 72 32.68 24.62 -4.61
N GLN A 73 32.81 23.48 -3.95
CA GLN A 73 32.34 23.27 -2.58
C GLN A 73 33.49 22.93 -1.65
N SER A 74 33.55 23.60 -0.50
CA SER A 74 34.55 23.36 0.55
C SER A 74 35.99 23.41 0.02
N CYS A 75 36.23 24.25 -0.99
CA CYS A 75 37.53 24.41 -1.62
C CYS A 75 38.38 25.37 -0.78
N SER A 76 39.69 25.11 -0.66
CA SER A 76 40.57 25.95 0.16
C SER A 76 41.95 26.18 -0.45
N ALA A 77 42.36 27.44 -0.60
CA ALA A 77 43.67 27.83 -1.14
C ALA A 77 44.20 29.14 -0.52
N LYS A 78 45.39 29.59 -0.95
CA LYS A 78 45.98 30.83 -0.46
C LYS A 78 45.31 32.09 -1.02
N TYR A 79 45.18 32.22 -2.34
CA TYR A 79 44.67 33.47 -2.94
C TYR A 79 43.24 33.32 -3.43
N GLY A 80 43.04 32.46 -4.44
CA GLY A 80 41.73 32.06 -4.95
C GLY A 80 41.28 30.77 -4.28
N GLY A 81 40.50 30.88 -3.20
CA GLY A 81 40.10 29.75 -2.37
C GLY A 81 39.58 28.56 -3.18
N ALA A 82 38.90 28.80 -4.30
CA ALA A 82 38.55 27.81 -5.32
C ALA A 82 39.26 28.06 -6.65
N VAL A 83 39.18 29.28 -7.18
CA VAL A 83 39.61 29.62 -8.54
C VAL A 83 40.65 30.73 -8.52
N TYR A 84 41.79 30.49 -9.18
CA TYR A 84 42.83 31.47 -9.40
C TYR A 84 43.05 31.67 -10.89
N VAL A 85 43.07 32.92 -11.33
CA VAL A 85 43.27 33.30 -12.74
C VAL A 85 44.48 34.22 -12.82
N ASP A 86 45.49 33.87 -13.62
CA ASP A 86 46.70 34.68 -13.81
C ASP A 86 47.04 34.81 -15.28
N LEU A 87 46.95 36.05 -15.77
CA LEU A 87 47.09 36.37 -17.19
C LEU A 87 48.20 37.40 -17.44
N GLY A 88 48.94 37.76 -16.39
CA GLY A 88 49.96 38.80 -16.41
C GLY A 88 49.45 40.20 -16.74
N GLU A 89 50.37 41.17 -16.75
CA GLU A 89 50.09 42.53 -17.20
C GLU A 89 50.04 42.60 -18.72
N ARG A 90 49.05 43.30 -19.27
CA ARG A 90 48.94 43.58 -20.69
C ARG A 90 50.06 44.53 -21.10
N GLN A 91 51.10 44.02 -21.79
CA GLN A 91 52.07 44.88 -22.45
C GLN A 91 51.39 45.63 -23.60
N ALA A 92 51.55 46.95 -23.63
CA ALA A 92 50.65 47.88 -24.31
C ALA A 92 50.57 47.73 -25.85
N ILE A 93 49.43 48.21 -26.38
CA ILE A 93 49.15 48.61 -27.78
C ILE A 93 48.83 47.48 -28.79
N GLN A 94 47.65 46.89 -28.70
CA GLN A 94 46.88 46.49 -29.90
C GLN A 94 45.42 46.83 -29.70
N SER A 95 44.90 47.74 -30.52
CA SER A 95 43.65 48.45 -30.33
C SER A 95 42.40 47.73 -30.84
N ASN A 96 42.50 46.59 -31.54
CA ASN A 96 41.38 46.05 -32.33
C ASN A 96 41.17 44.52 -32.28
N ALA A 97 41.59 43.82 -31.22
CA ALA A 97 41.38 42.36 -31.16
C ALA A 97 40.42 41.94 -30.04
N GLU A 98 39.47 41.06 -30.40
CA GLU A 98 38.44 40.47 -29.54
C GLU A 98 39.03 39.96 -28.22
N PHE A 99 38.46 40.46 -27.12
CA PHE A 99 39.09 40.50 -25.81
C PHE A 99 39.11 39.13 -25.11
N ARG A 100 40.14 38.90 -24.28
CA ARG A 100 40.19 37.84 -23.28
C ARG A 100 38.88 37.84 -22.50
N THR A 101 38.08 36.78 -22.64
CA THR A 101 36.76 36.69 -22.01
C THR A 101 36.73 35.50 -21.08
N ILE A 102 36.40 35.75 -19.81
CA ILE A 102 36.15 34.70 -18.83
C ILE A 102 34.70 34.83 -18.39
N GLN A 103 33.94 33.75 -18.58
CA GLN A 103 32.53 33.72 -18.28
C GLN A 103 32.25 32.63 -17.25
N PHE A 104 31.68 33.02 -16.13
CA PHE A 104 31.04 32.14 -15.16
C PHE A 104 29.54 32.25 -15.37
N THR A 105 28.89 31.13 -15.67
CA THR A 105 27.43 31.04 -15.83
C THR A 105 26.92 30.00 -14.86
N GLN A 106 25.95 30.35 -14.01
CA GLN A 106 25.30 29.41 -13.09
C GLN A 106 26.29 28.59 -12.24
N CYS A 107 27.41 29.21 -11.83
CA CYS A 107 28.44 28.56 -11.03
C CYS A 107 28.19 28.80 -9.53
N ASP A 108 28.59 27.81 -8.72
CA ASP A 108 28.42 27.81 -7.27
C ASP A 108 29.76 27.82 -6.56
N LEU A 109 29.94 28.75 -5.64
CA LEU A 109 31.12 28.82 -4.78
C LEU A 109 30.68 28.80 -3.32
N LEU A 110 30.90 27.66 -2.67
CA LEU A 110 30.18 27.24 -1.47
C LEU A 110 31.15 26.89 -0.37
N ASN A 111 31.06 27.59 0.77
CA ASN A 111 31.94 27.40 1.92
C ASN A 111 33.42 27.38 1.52
N THR A 112 33.79 28.20 0.53
CA THR A 112 35.16 28.28 0.06
C THR A 112 35.97 29.07 1.08
N ILE A 113 37.12 28.54 1.47
CA ILE A 113 38.00 29.15 2.46
C ILE A 113 39.23 29.68 1.75
N THR A 114 39.57 30.95 1.98
CA THR A 114 40.83 31.52 1.51
C THR A 114 41.61 32.06 2.70
N THR A 115 42.92 31.80 2.75
CA THR A 115 43.78 32.37 3.78
C THR A 115 44.31 33.76 3.41
N GLY A 116 44.18 34.15 2.14
CA GLY A 116 44.78 35.35 1.58
C GLY A 116 43.78 36.37 1.06
N ILE A 117 43.01 36.05 0.00
CA ILE A 117 42.25 37.08 -0.72
C ILE A 117 40.77 36.73 -0.88
N ALA A 118 40.36 35.93 -1.88
CA ALA A 118 38.94 35.69 -2.22
C ALA A 118 38.65 34.25 -2.69
N ALA A 119 37.38 33.86 -2.82
CA ALA A 119 37.01 32.57 -3.42
C ALA A 119 37.45 32.47 -4.89
N VAL A 120 37.28 33.56 -5.64
CA VAL A 120 37.79 33.77 -7.01
C VAL A 120 38.75 34.95 -7.02
N PHE A 121 39.99 34.69 -7.46
CA PHE A 121 41.02 35.71 -7.55
C PHE A 121 41.49 35.91 -8.99
N PHE A 122 41.33 37.14 -9.49
CA PHE A 122 41.76 37.55 -10.82
C PHE A 122 43.04 38.39 -10.75
N LYS A 123 44.17 37.76 -11.08
CA LYS A 123 45.46 38.40 -11.33
C LYS A 123 45.68 38.64 -12.83
N ASP A 124 44.79 39.44 -13.40
CA ASP A 124 44.80 39.78 -14.82
C ASP A 124 44.62 41.28 -15.01
N ALA A 125 45.24 41.85 -16.04
CA ALA A 125 45.03 43.24 -16.40
C ALA A 125 44.23 43.38 -17.71
N GLY A 126 42.91 43.56 -17.59
CA GLY A 126 42.05 44.04 -18.68
C GLY A 126 41.28 42.97 -19.45
N SER A 127 41.03 41.78 -18.89
CA SER A 127 40.04 40.84 -19.43
C SER A 127 38.62 41.28 -19.10
N VAL A 128 37.71 40.88 -19.97
CA VAL A 128 36.27 41.01 -19.76
C VAL A 128 35.81 39.80 -18.96
N ILE A 129 35.27 40.06 -17.77
CA ILE A 129 34.82 39.01 -16.85
C ILE A 129 33.31 39.15 -16.69
N ASP A 130 32.59 38.08 -17.02
CA ASP A 130 31.15 37.96 -16.86
C ASP A 130 30.87 36.91 -15.76
N ILE A 131 30.13 37.30 -14.73
CA ILE A 131 29.68 36.45 -13.61
C ILE A 131 28.16 36.47 -13.59
N ILE A 132 27.55 35.52 -14.29
CA ILE A 132 26.14 35.50 -14.63
C ILE A 132 25.45 34.38 -13.84
N LYS A 133 24.41 34.73 -13.06
CA LYS A 133 23.63 33.78 -12.25
C LYS A 133 24.48 32.94 -11.30
N CYS A 134 25.62 33.45 -10.86
CA CYS A 134 26.53 32.73 -9.98
C CYS A 134 26.20 32.98 -8.51
N ARG A 135 26.52 32.00 -7.66
CA ARG A 135 26.19 32.04 -6.24
C ARG A 135 27.45 31.93 -5.40
N PHE A 136 27.59 32.83 -4.44
CA PHE A 136 28.69 32.83 -3.49
C PHE A 136 28.15 32.67 -2.07
N VAL A 137 28.47 31.56 -1.42
CA VAL A 137 27.72 31.15 -0.22
C VAL A 137 28.69 30.85 0.90
N ARG A 138 28.62 31.68 1.95
CA ARG A 138 29.44 31.54 3.17
C ARG A 138 30.93 31.33 2.86
N ASN A 139 31.43 32.01 1.83
CA ASN A 139 32.87 32.01 1.60
C ASN A 139 33.52 32.85 2.69
N THR A 140 34.68 32.39 3.16
CA THR A 140 35.39 33.04 4.26
C THR A 140 36.79 33.39 3.81
N ALA A 141 37.16 34.65 4.05
CA ALA A 141 38.53 35.14 3.91
C ALA A 141 39.06 35.58 5.28
N SER A 142 40.37 35.80 5.39
CA SER A 142 40.96 36.43 6.57
C SER A 142 40.39 37.85 6.78
N GLU A 143 40.37 38.33 8.02
CA GLU A 143 39.80 39.64 8.36
C GLU A 143 40.37 40.73 7.43
N SER A 144 39.51 41.65 6.97
CA SER A 144 39.79 42.73 6.01
C SER A 144 39.98 42.35 4.53
N GLN A 145 39.86 41.07 4.18
CA GLN A 145 39.96 40.58 2.81
C GLN A 145 38.58 40.36 2.17
N THR A 146 38.55 40.12 0.86
CA THR A 146 37.32 40.06 0.06
C THR A 146 36.81 38.63 -0.03
N THR A 147 35.60 38.32 0.42
CA THR A 147 35.20 36.90 0.55
C THR A 147 35.01 36.19 -0.79
N ASP A 148 34.50 36.87 -1.81
CA ASP A 148 33.99 36.19 -3.01
C ASP A 148 34.82 36.45 -4.25
N VAL A 149 34.90 37.70 -4.71
CA VAL A 149 35.54 38.05 -5.99
C VAL A 149 36.50 39.21 -5.82
N TYR A 150 37.76 39.00 -6.21
CA TYR A 150 38.77 40.05 -6.15
C TYR A 150 39.53 40.20 -7.48
N PHE A 151 39.79 41.46 -7.86
CA PHE A 151 40.56 41.83 -9.04
C PHE A 151 41.82 42.60 -8.64
N GLU A 152 43.00 42.12 -9.04
CA GLU A 152 44.31 42.68 -8.62
C GLU A 152 44.71 43.97 -9.35
N TYR A 153 44.20 44.19 -10.57
CA TYR A 153 44.63 45.29 -11.43
C TYR A 153 43.46 46.22 -11.80
N GLU A 154 43.68 47.53 -11.69
CA GLU A 154 42.67 48.59 -11.97
C GLU A 154 42.13 48.55 -13.41
N GLN A 155 42.88 47.97 -14.35
CA GLN A 155 42.47 47.78 -15.74
C GLN A 155 41.20 46.92 -15.88
N ASN A 156 40.78 46.21 -14.82
CA ASN A 156 39.53 45.46 -14.78
C ASN A 156 38.31 46.28 -14.37
N LYS A 157 38.42 47.62 -14.27
CA LYS A 157 37.28 48.47 -13.89
C LYS A 157 36.05 48.27 -14.79
N ASP A 158 36.25 47.94 -16.07
CA ASP A 158 35.15 47.61 -16.99
C ASP A 158 34.43 46.28 -16.66
N SER A 159 35.09 45.38 -15.96
CA SER A 159 34.49 44.14 -15.45
C SER A 159 33.68 44.37 -14.17
N MET A 160 33.85 45.50 -13.49
CA MET A 160 33.13 45.87 -12.25
C MET A 160 31.78 46.57 -12.51
N ARG A 161 31.15 46.32 -13.65
CA ARG A 161 29.85 46.92 -14.02
C ARG A 161 28.70 45.97 -13.68
N GLU A 162 27.53 46.51 -13.33
CA GLU A 162 26.35 45.73 -12.92
C GLU A 162 25.93 44.72 -14.01
N GLU A 163 26.02 45.09 -15.29
CA GLU A 163 25.69 44.18 -16.41
C GLU A 163 26.60 42.95 -16.52
N ARG A 164 27.75 42.96 -15.84
CA ARG A 164 28.71 41.85 -15.79
C ARG A 164 28.41 40.87 -14.65
N PHE A 165 27.63 41.26 -13.65
CA PHE A 165 27.29 40.45 -12.47
C PHE A 165 25.82 39.99 -12.46
N ARG A 166 25.17 39.94 -13.63
CA ARG A 166 23.71 39.74 -13.76
C ARG A 166 23.19 38.50 -13.05
N GLY A 167 22.26 38.70 -12.11
CA GLY A 167 21.59 37.62 -11.37
C GLY A 167 22.49 36.89 -10.37
N SER A 168 23.68 37.41 -10.07
CA SER A 168 24.61 36.80 -9.13
C SER A 168 24.41 37.35 -7.71
N HIS A 169 24.54 36.49 -6.70
CA HIS A 169 24.22 36.82 -5.31
C HIS A 169 25.28 36.27 -4.35
N SER A 170 25.41 36.92 -3.19
CA SER A 170 26.29 36.45 -2.12
C SER A 170 25.74 36.71 -0.73
N ASN A 171 25.80 35.71 0.16
CA ASN A 171 25.59 35.89 1.61
C ASN A 171 26.90 35.77 2.43
N SER A 172 28.05 35.87 1.77
CA SER A 172 29.34 35.95 2.45
C SER A 172 29.50 37.29 3.18
N ASN A 173 30.39 37.34 4.17
CA ASN A 173 30.66 38.56 4.92
C ASN A 173 31.28 39.64 4.00
N THR A 174 30.93 40.91 4.22
CA THR A 174 31.53 42.02 3.47
C THR A 174 33.03 42.19 3.81
N PRO A 175 33.88 42.64 2.86
CA PRO A 175 33.55 42.96 1.47
C PRO A 175 33.42 41.70 0.59
N LYS A 176 32.42 41.67 -0.29
CA LYS A 176 32.09 40.57 -1.19
C LYS A 176 32.84 40.67 -2.51
N ALA A 177 32.90 41.88 -3.08
CA ALA A 177 33.60 42.16 -4.32
C ALA A 177 34.55 43.35 -4.16
N LYS A 178 35.77 43.26 -4.73
CA LYS A 178 36.77 44.33 -4.61
C LYS A 178 37.68 44.43 -5.83
N LEU A 179 38.05 45.67 -6.16
CA LEU A 179 39.11 46.03 -7.09
C LEU A 179 40.29 46.61 -6.31
N ASN A 180 41.50 46.09 -6.53
CA ASN A 180 42.70 46.54 -5.84
C ASN A 180 42.94 48.05 -6.03
N ASN A 181 43.41 48.72 -4.98
CA ASN A 181 43.61 50.17 -4.91
C ASN A 181 42.38 51.06 -5.23
N ASP A 182 41.21 50.49 -5.49
CA ASP A 182 39.94 51.21 -5.58
C ASP A 182 39.26 51.26 -4.21
N THR A 183 38.72 52.43 -3.85
CA THR A 183 38.01 52.65 -2.59
C THR A 183 36.50 52.47 -2.72
N THR A 184 36.00 52.24 -3.93
CA THR A 184 34.59 52.01 -4.23
C THR A 184 34.12 50.70 -3.59
N ASN A 185 32.97 50.73 -2.90
CA ASN A 185 32.32 49.52 -2.40
C ASN A 185 31.55 48.87 -3.56
N TYR A 186 31.96 47.66 -3.95
CA TYR A 186 31.36 46.89 -5.04
C TYR A 186 30.43 45.77 -4.55
N ASP A 187 30.08 45.71 -3.27
CA ASP A 187 29.20 44.68 -2.71
C ASP A 187 27.80 44.67 -3.35
N TYR A 188 27.37 45.81 -3.92
CA TYR A 188 26.12 45.91 -4.68
C TYR A 188 26.11 45.05 -5.95
N LEU A 189 27.27 44.61 -6.45
CA LEU A 189 27.38 43.68 -7.57
C LEU A 189 27.04 42.23 -7.16
N LEU A 190 27.08 41.92 -5.86
CA LEU A 190 26.77 40.61 -5.28
C LEU A 190 25.81 40.80 -4.09
N PRO A 191 24.57 41.25 -4.31
CA PRO A 191 23.61 41.48 -3.24
C PRO A 191 23.33 40.19 -2.44
N ASP A 192 22.85 40.36 -1.20
CA ASP A 192 22.35 39.24 -0.40
C ASP A 192 21.19 38.53 -1.11
N PHE A 193 21.01 37.24 -0.82
CA PHE A 193 19.83 36.51 -1.29
C PHE A 193 18.58 37.14 -0.64
N PRO A 194 17.60 37.60 -1.43
CA PRO A 194 16.40 38.19 -0.85
C PRO A 194 15.59 37.11 -0.12
N PRO A 195 15.02 37.41 1.07
CA PRO A 195 14.20 36.46 1.81
C PRO A 195 12.88 36.16 1.09
N ASP A 196 12.37 37.16 0.37
CA ASP A 196 11.18 37.08 -0.48
C ASP A 196 11.59 37.36 -1.93
N ILE A 197 11.17 36.50 -2.86
CA ILE A 197 11.46 36.64 -4.28
C ILE A 197 10.19 37.04 -5.01
N TYR A 198 10.23 38.16 -5.70
CA TYR A 198 9.07 38.72 -6.38
C TYR A 198 9.04 38.30 -7.85
N VAL A 199 7.84 37.94 -8.32
CA VAL A 199 7.56 37.55 -9.72
C VAL A 199 6.42 38.41 -10.28
N SER A 200 6.53 38.84 -11.53
CA SER A 200 5.51 39.65 -12.23
C SER A 200 5.53 39.36 -13.72
N GLU A 201 4.35 39.14 -14.30
CA GLU A 201 4.22 39.01 -15.76
C GLU A 201 4.52 40.35 -16.46
N LEU A 202 4.00 41.46 -15.92
CA LEU A 202 3.96 42.74 -16.62
C LEU A 202 5.29 43.50 -16.60
N LYS A 203 6.01 43.48 -15.48
CA LYS A 203 7.29 44.21 -15.30
C LYS A 203 8.48 43.30 -15.01
N GLY A 204 8.26 41.99 -14.85
CA GLY A 204 9.32 41.05 -14.54
C GLY A 204 10.23 40.75 -15.74
N SER A 205 11.46 40.33 -15.44
CA SER A 205 12.43 39.90 -16.45
C SER A 205 13.33 38.79 -15.92
N ASP A 206 13.38 37.64 -16.59
CA ASP A 206 14.32 36.56 -16.23
C ASP A 206 15.77 36.85 -16.70
N ILE A 207 15.96 37.95 -17.44
CA ILE A 207 17.28 38.37 -17.95
C ILE A 207 17.87 39.47 -17.07
N THR A 208 17.04 40.41 -16.63
CA THR A 208 17.46 41.64 -15.94
C THR A 208 16.81 41.83 -14.57
N GLY A 209 15.87 40.98 -14.17
CA GLY A 209 15.32 40.98 -12.83
C GLY A 209 16.37 40.51 -11.81
N ASP A 210 16.23 40.97 -10.58
CA ASP A 210 17.04 40.57 -9.42
C ASP A 210 16.19 39.91 -8.32
N GLY A 211 14.88 39.72 -8.57
CA GLY A 211 13.96 39.10 -7.63
C GLY A 211 13.45 40.06 -6.55
N SER A 212 13.84 41.33 -6.57
CA SER A 212 13.25 42.37 -5.72
C SER A 212 11.85 42.78 -6.22
N SER A 213 11.08 43.46 -5.36
CA SER A 213 9.77 44.02 -5.74
C SER A 213 9.87 45.03 -6.90
N ASP A 214 11.01 45.75 -7.01
CA ASP A 214 11.21 46.77 -8.05
C ASP A 214 11.67 46.17 -9.38
N LYS A 215 12.50 45.11 -9.34
CA LYS A 215 12.97 44.37 -10.50
C LYS A 215 12.65 42.86 -10.37
N PRO A 216 11.36 42.48 -10.37
CA PRO A 216 10.96 41.09 -10.17
C PRO A 216 11.42 40.18 -11.31
N TYR A 217 11.45 38.88 -11.05
CA TYR A 217 11.56 37.89 -12.11
C TYR A 217 10.25 37.78 -12.89
N ARG A 218 10.30 37.21 -14.10
CA ARG A 218 9.09 37.06 -14.94
C ARG A 218 8.40 35.73 -14.72
N THR A 219 9.15 34.68 -14.37
CA THR A 219 8.62 33.32 -14.15
C THR A 219 8.94 32.82 -12.75
N VAL A 220 8.06 31.96 -12.22
CA VAL A 220 8.22 31.29 -10.93
C VAL A 220 9.32 30.23 -11.03
N GLN A 221 9.39 29.49 -12.14
CA GLN A 221 10.43 28.49 -12.34
C GLN A 221 11.83 29.12 -12.29
N TYR A 222 12.01 30.29 -12.92
CA TYR A 222 13.29 30.99 -12.86
C TYR A 222 13.61 31.48 -11.43
N ALA A 223 12.61 31.98 -10.70
CA ALA A 223 12.78 32.35 -9.30
C ALA A 223 13.24 31.17 -8.43
N LEU A 224 12.66 29.97 -8.64
CA LEU A 224 13.07 28.75 -7.95
C LEU A 224 14.53 28.37 -8.26
N GLU A 225 14.94 28.42 -9.53
CA GLU A 225 16.30 28.07 -9.95
C GLU A 225 17.39 28.96 -9.33
N ILE A 226 17.09 30.26 -9.15
CA ILE A 226 18.01 31.21 -8.53
C ILE A 226 18.03 31.08 -7.00
N ALA A 227 16.88 30.78 -6.37
CA ALA A 227 16.75 30.63 -4.91
C ALA A 227 17.44 29.39 -4.35
N GLU A 228 17.45 28.30 -5.11
CA GLU A 228 18.21 27.10 -4.76
C GLU A 228 19.72 27.41 -4.76
N PRO A 229 20.59 26.73 -3.99
CA PRO A 229 20.39 25.61 -3.07
C PRO A 229 20.22 25.95 -1.57
N TYR A 230 20.21 27.20 -1.11
CA TYR A 230 20.51 27.49 0.32
C TYR A 230 19.44 28.16 1.16
N SER A 231 18.30 28.56 0.60
CA SER A 231 17.18 28.96 1.46
C SER A 231 16.59 27.70 2.11
N SER A 232 16.58 27.65 3.44
CA SER A 232 15.89 26.60 4.21
C SER A 232 14.39 26.57 3.91
N SER A 233 13.87 27.68 3.38
CA SER A 233 12.52 27.85 2.86
C SER A 233 12.55 28.91 1.76
N ILE A 234 11.80 28.76 0.68
CA ILE A 234 11.68 29.78 -0.39
C ILE A 234 10.31 30.43 -0.28
N ASN A 235 10.23 31.77 -0.31
CA ASN A 235 8.97 32.52 -0.39
C ASN A 235 8.92 33.29 -1.71
N ILE A 236 8.00 32.92 -2.59
CA ILE A 236 7.77 33.57 -3.89
C ILE A 236 6.47 34.36 -3.82
N ILE A 237 6.54 35.64 -4.17
CA ILE A 237 5.41 36.58 -4.16
C ILE A 237 5.09 36.98 -5.59
N ILE A 238 3.92 36.57 -6.08
CA ILE A 238 3.42 36.97 -7.40
C ILE A 238 2.73 38.33 -7.24
N LEU A 239 3.25 39.36 -7.93
CA LEU A 239 2.73 40.73 -7.85
C LEU A 239 1.49 40.92 -8.76
N ASP A 240 1.55 40.39 -9.97
CA ASP A 240 0.54 40.59 -11.00
C ASP A 240 0.63 39.53 -12.11
N GLY A 241 -0.44 39.48 -12.91
CA GLY A 241 -0.47 38.77 -14.17
C GLY A 241 -1.01 37.34 -14.12
N LYS A 242 -0.97 36.71 -15.28
CA LYS A 242 -1.32 35.31 -15.54
C LYS A 242 -0.03 34.57 -15.87
N LEU A 243 0.58 34.01 -14.83
CA LEU A 243 1.82 33.27 -14.97
C LEU A 243 1.49 31.86 -15.45
N TRP A 244 1.89 31.58 -16.68
CA TRP A 244 1.73 30.26 -17.27
C TRP A 244 3.06 29.53 -17.30
N GLU A 245 3.17 28.50 -16.47
CA GLU A 245 4.37 27.70 -16.30
C GLU A 245 4.24 26.37 -17.04
N ASN A 246 5.37 25.83 -17.50
CA ASN A 246 5.40 24.48 -18.09
C ASN A 246 5.40 23.42 -16.99
N ALA A 247 6.30 23.59 -16.02
CA ALA A 247 6.41 22.78 -14.82
C ALA A 247 7.21 23.55 -13.78
N LEU A 248 6.93 23.30 -12.51
CA LEU A 248 7.68 23.76 -11.36
C LEU A 248 8.56 22.61 -10.87
N TRP A 249 9.86 22.78 -10.98
CA TRP A 249 10.83 21.78 -10.52
C TRP A 249 11.18 22.06 -9.07
N LEU A 250 10.56 21.28 -8.18
CA LEU A 250 10.76 21.38 -6.75
C LEU A 250 11.94 20.50 -6.34
N ARG A 251 12.93 21.06 -5.63
CA ARG A 251 13.88 20.25 -4.84
C ARG A 251 13.39 20.12 -3.40
N SER A 252 13.97 19.16 -2.66
CA SER A 252 13.57 18.78 -1.29
C SER A 252 13.72 19.89 -0.24
N ARG A 253 12.79 20.85 -0.20
CA ARG A 253 12.67 21.93 0.80
C ARG A 253 11.25 22.52 0.82
N PRO A 254 10.88 23.28 1.87
CA PRO A 254 9.66 24.08 1.89
C PRO A 254 9.67 25.25 0.91
N ILE A 255 8.62 25.36 0.11
CA ILE A 255 8.40 26.41 -0.90
C ILE A 255 7.01 26.99 -0.66
N THR A 256 6.91 28.31 -0.53
CA THR A 256 5.64 29.04 -0.52
C THR A 256 5.54 29.90 -1.76
N ILE A 257 4.48 29.73 -2.53
CA ILE A 257 4.11 30.60 -3.65
C ILE A 257 2.81 31.28 -3.25
N ARG A 258 2.83 32.61 -3.16
CA ARG A 258 1.68 33.38 -2.69
C ARG A 258 1.46 34.63 -3.50
N SER A 259 0.25 35.18 -3.39
CA SER A 259 -0.02 36.56 -3.80
C SER A 259 -0.91 37.25 -2.78
N ASP A 260 -0.69 38.56 -2.65
CA ASP A 260 -1.61 39.47 -1.96
C ASP A 260 -2.57 40.15 -2.97
N ASN A 261 -2.40 39.87 -4.27
CA ASN A 261 -3.28 40.31 -5.34
C ASN A 261 -4.30 39.20 -5.66
N PRO A 262 -5.61 39.42 -5.43
CA PRO A 262 -6.64 38.39 -5.61
C PRO A 262 -6.83 37.96 -7.06
N THR A 263 -6.25 38.70 -8.02
CA THR A 263 -6.32 38.38 -9.46
C THR A 263 -5.08 37.66 -9.97
N ALA A 264 -4.06 37.47 -9.13
CA ALA A 264 -2.84 36.78 -9.50
C ALA A 264 -3.13 35.32 -9.81
N LEU A 265 -2.73 34.89 -10.99
CA LEU A 265 -2.96 33.55 -11.49
C LEU A 265 -1.64 32.84 -11.74
N ILE A 266 -1.58 31.59 -11.31
CA ILE A 266 -0.58 30.63 -11.75
C ILE A 266 -1.27 29.44 -12.39
N GLY A 267 -0.71 28.95 -13.50
CA GLY A 267 -1.34 27.83 -14.19
C GLY A 267 -0.44 27.13 -15.20
N ARG A 268 -0.98 26.06 -15.79
CA ARG A 268 -0.35 25.28 -16.84
C ARG A 268 -0.91 25.67 -18.22
N GLN A 269 -0.03 25.88 -19.20
CA GLN A 269 -0.43 26.15 -20.60
C GLN A 269 -1.04 24.92 -21.28
N SER A 270 -1.85 25.18 -22.31
CA SER A 270 -2.68 24.13 -22.89
C SER A 270 -1.91 23.03 -23.64
N SER A 271 -0.73 23.36 -24.16
CA SER A 271 0.12 22.48 -24.96
C SER A 271 1.10 21.65 -24.14
N VAL A 272 1.02 21.67 -22.82
CA VAL A 272 2.02 21.08 -21.92
C VAL A 272 1.51 19.76 -21.33
N GLU A 273 2.23 18.67 -21.58
CA GLU A 273 1.89 17.32 -21.08
C GLU A 273 2.45 17.00 -19.69
N SER A 274 3.17 17.91 -19.04
CA SER A 274 3.67 17.72 -17.66
C SER A 274 2.69 18.25 -16.62
N ALA A 275 2.74 17.72 -15.39
CA ALA A 275 2.11 18.36 -14.23
C ALA A 275 2.68 19.77 -14.01
N LEU A 276 1.89 20.69 -13.46
CA LEU A 276 2.40 21.99 -13.01
C LEU A 276 3.40 21.80 -11.88
N ALA A 277 3.14 20.87 -10.95
CA ALA A 277 4.09 20.52 -9.91
C ALA A 277 3.95 19.05 -9.50
N THR A 278 5.09 18.38 -9.33
CA THR A 278 5.18 17.07 -8.68
C THR A 278 5.91 17.22 -7.35
N ILE A 279 5.20 16.98 -6.26
CA ILE A 279 5.69 17.08 -4.89
C ILE A 279 6.19 15.70 -4.46
N GLY A 280 7.52 15.51 -4.53
CA GLY A 280 8.21 14.31 -4.01
C GLY A 280 8.56 14.49 -2.54
N ASP A 281 9.84 14.41 -2.16
CA ASP A 281 10.28 14.72 -0.78
C ASP A 281 10.43 16.24 -0.55
N SER A 282 9.37 17.01 -0.82
CA SER A 282 9.34 18.47 -0.69
C SER A 282 8.03 18.96 -0.07
N GLU A 283 8.02 20.21 0.40
CA GLU A 283 6.81 20.88 0.88
C GLU A 283 6.48 22.06 -0.04
N LEU A 284 5.24 22.13 -0.52
CA LEU A 284 4.75 23.21 -1.37
C LEU A 284 3.49 23.82 -0.77
N THR A 285 3.49 25.14 -0.61
CA THR A 285 2.33 25.92 -0.18
C THR A 285 1.91 26.88 -1.28
N PHE A 286 0.65 26.79 -1.72
CA PHE A 286 -0.01 27.83 -2.50
C PHE A 286 -0.92 28.66 -1.61
N ARG A 287 -0.85 30.00 -1.70
CA ARG A 287 -1.68 30.88 -0.89
C ARG A 287 -2.19 32.12 -1.62
N GLY A 288 -3.50 32.36 -1.59
CA GLY A 288 -4.09 33.60 -2.11
C GLY A 288 -4.01 33.72 -3.63
N LEU A 289 -4.12 32.59 -4.36
CA LEU A 289 -3.89 32.52 -5.80
C LEU A 289 -5.09 31.95 -6.53
N ILE A 290 -5.25 32.37 -7.78
CA ILE A 290 -6.05 31.64 -8.76
C ILE A 290 -5.14 30.57 -9.38
N ILE A 291 -5.52 29.30 -9.24
CA ILE A 291 -4.82 28.17 -9.85
C ILE A 291 -5.64 27.67 -11.03
N ARG A 292 -5.03 27.69 -12.21
CA ARG A 292 -5.74 27.34 -13.45
C ARG A 292 -5.02 26.29 -14.28
N ASP A 293 -5.81 25.42 -14.88
CA ASP A 293 -5.33 24.54 -15.94
C ASP A 293 -6.01 24.88 -17.27
N ALA A 294 -5.21 25.15 -18.29
CA ALA A 294 -5.72 25.46 -19.64
C ALA A 294 -5.60 24.28 -20.61
N GLY A 295 -5.02 23.14 -20.20
CA GLY A 295 -4.62 22.06 -21.11
C GLY A 295 -5.59 20.93 -21.39
N THR A 296 -5.11 20.00 -22.20
CA THR A 296 -5.74 18.69 -22.43
C THR A 296 -4.81 17.59 -21.95
N SER A 297 -3.97 17.91 -20.96
CA SER A 297 -2.90 17.04 -20.51
C SER A 297 -3.44 15.72 -19.97
N SER A 298 -2.71 14.64 -20.25
CA SER A 298 -2.92 13.33 -19.64
C SER A 298 -2.28 13.21 -18.25
N GLN A 299 -1.81 14.31 -17.67
CA GLN A 299 -1.25 14.34 -16.32
C GLN A 299 -2.08 15.27 -15.42
N PRO A 300 -2.23 14.90 -14.12
CA PRO A 300 -2.81 15.80 -13.13
C PRO A 300 -2.12 17.16 -13.09
N LEU A 301 -2.83 18.20 -12.67
CA LEU A 301 -2.22 19.54 -12.51
C LEU A 301 -1.17 19.50 -11.39
N LEU A 302 -1.52 18.90 -10.24
CA LEU A 302 -0.67 18.74 -9.08
C LEU A 302 -0.59 17.26 -8.69
N ILE A 303 0.62 16.76 -8.45
CA ILE A 303 0.86 15.37 -8.02
C ILE A 303 1.57 15.38 -6.67
N VAL A 304 1.02 14.68 -5.67
CA VAL A 304 1.66 14.46 -4.36
C VAL A 304 2.11 13.01 -4.27
N ASP A 305 3.42 12.76 -4.40
CA ASP A 305 3.98 11.42 -4.54
C ASP A 305 5.36 11.30 -3.88
N GLY A 306 5.36 11.23 -2.55
CA GLY A 306 6.56 11.02 -1.74
C GLY A 306 6.19 10.75 -0.27
N SER A 307 7.02 10.03 0.47
CA SER A 307 6.75 9.78 1.90
C SER A 307 6.77 11.07 2.73
N ASN A 308 7.58 12.05 2.32
CA ASN A 308 7.68 13.36 2.96
C ASN A 308 7.04 14.48 2.11
N ALA A 309 6.20 14.11 1.13
CA ALA A 309 5.49 15.08 0.32
C ALA A 309 4.46 15.81 1.16
N PHE A 310 4.47 17.14 1.12
CA PHE A 310 3.48 17.97 1.83
C PHE A 310 2.95 19.04 0.88
N LEU A 311 1.66 19.00 0.57
CA LEU A 311 0.99 20.04 -0.22
C LEU A 311 -0.02 20.80 0.65
N THR A 312 0.16 22.12 0.73
CA THR A 312 -0.75 23.05 1.42
C THR A 312 -1.38 24.00 0.40
N ILE A 313 -2.70 24.14 0.42
CA ILE A 313 -3.43 25.10 -0.42
C ILE A 313 -4.34 25.93 0.47
N GLN A 314 -4.20 27.26 0.45
CA GLN A 314 -4.94 28.15 1.34
C GLN A 314 -5.46 29.39 0.64
N TYR A 315 -6.74 29.73 0.82
CA TYR A 315 -7.31 30.95 0.21
C TYR A 315 -7.14 30.98 -1.32
N CYS A 316 -7.18 29.81 -1.96
CA CYS A 316 -7.00 29.70 -3.40
C CYS A 316 -8.34 29.44 -4.10
N GLU A 317 -8.39 29.76 -5.39
CA GLU A 317 -9.53 29.47 -6.25
C GLU A 317 -9.07 28.67 -7.46
N PHE A 318 -9.77 27.58 -7.76
CA PHE A 318 -9.49 26.72 -8.89
C PHE A 318 -10.49 26.93 -10.01
N TYR A 319 -9.96 27.09 -11.22
CA TYR A 319 -10.74 27.10 -12.46
C TYR A 319 -10.11 26.15 -13.47
N ALA A 320 -10.93 25.30 -14.09
CA ALA A 320 -10.51 24.44 -15.18
C ALA A 320 -11.69 24.22 -16.13
N GLN A 321 -11.59 24.76 -17.35
CA GLN A 321 -12.52 24.41 -18.44
C GLN A 321 -11.84 23.35 -19.27
N GLN A 322 -12.02 22.09 -18.92
CA GLN A 322 -11.33 21.02 -19.63
C GLN A 322 -12.26 19.83 -19.89
N THR A 323 -11.96 19.11 -20.95
CA THR A 323 -12.30 17.69 -21.10
C THR A 323 -11.05 16.92 -20.68
N LEU A 324 -10.72 16.93 -19.37
CA LEU A 324 -9.52 16.28 -18.84
C LEU A 324 -9.73 14.80 -18.60
N GLY A 325 -8.83 13.97 -19.13
CA GLY A 325 -8.67 12.57 -18.75
C GLY A 325 -8.05 12.33 -17.35
N ASN A 326 -7.88 13.36 -16.50
CA ASN A 326 -7.19 13.24 -15.21
C ASN A 326 -7.66 14.25 -14.16
N SER A 327 -7.27 14.05 -12.91
CA SER A 327 -7.62 14.90 -11.77
C SER A 327 -6.87 16.24 -11.77
N LEU A 328 -7.39 17.26 -11.07
CA LEU A 328 -6.59 18.47 -10.80
C LEU A 328 -5.51 18.15 -9.77
N ILE A 329 -5.84 17.38 -8.74
CA ILE A 329 -4.92 16.96 -7.69
C ILE A 329 -4.93 15.44 -7.62
N ASP A 330 -3.77 14.81 -7.79
CA ASP A 330 -3.56 13.38 -7.56
C ASP A 330 -2.63 13.18 -6.36
N ALA A 331 -3.23 12.87 -5.21
CA ALA A 331 -2.53 12.76 -3.94
C ALA A 331 -2.33 11.28 -3.58
N ARG A 332 -1.17 10.73 -3.96
CA ARG A 332 -0.86 9.30 -3.87
C ARG A 332 -0.18 8.92 -2.57
N ARG A 333 0.78 9.73 -2.11
CA ARG A 333 1.63 9.51 -0.94
C ARG A 333 2.01 10.83 -0.29
N GLY A 334 2.09 10.87 1.05
CA GLY A 334 2.42 12.08 1.81
C GLY A 334 1.22 12.70 2.55
N ILE A 335 1.16 14.03 2.58
CA ILE A 335 0.14 14.83 3.28
C ILE A 335 -0.46 15.87 2.32
N LEU A 336 -1.80 16.00 2.34
CA LEU A 336 -2.55 17.03 1.62
C LEU A 336 -3.38 17.89 2.59
N GLU A 337 -3.19 19.20 2.60
CA GLU A 337 -4.01 20.15 3.36
C GLU A 337 -4.59 21.23 2.43
N ILE A 338 -5.92 21.36 2.41
CA ILE A 338 -6.64 22.39 1.65
C ILE A 338 -7.55 23.14 2.61
N ALA A 339 -7.45 24.46 2.67
CA ALA A 339 -8.28 25.27 3.55
C ALA A 339 -8.78 26.57 2.90
N ASN A 340 -10.00 26.97 3.25
CA ASN A 340 -10.60 28.24 2.82
C ASN A 340 -10.50 28.46 1.30
N SER A 341 -10.74 27.42 0.50
CA SER A 341 -10.49 27.45 -0.95
C SER A 341 -11.75 27.09 -1.75
N LYS A 342 -11.82 27.58 -2.98
CA LYS A 342 -12.98 27.44 -3.87
C LYS A 342 -12.66 26.65 -5.13
N PHE A 343 -13.61 25.85 -5.59
CA PHE A 343 -13.54 25.07 -6.82
C PHE A 343 -14.80 25.34 -7.64
N ASN A 344 -14.66 26.10 -8.72
CA ASN A 344 -15.80 26.64 -9.46
C ASN A 344 -15.71 26.30 -10.95
N ASP A 345 -16.85 25.92 -11.54
CA ASP A 345 -17.02 25.71 -12.98
C ASP A 345 -15.99 24.72 -13.57
N LEU A 346 -15.85 23.56 -12.93
CA LEU A 346 -14.90 22.54 -13.34
C LEU A 346 -15.60 21.49 -14.21
N THR A 347 -15.00 21.14 -15.34
CA THR A 347 -15.42 19.99 -16.14
C THR A 347 -14.26 19.01 -16.24
N LEU A 348 -14.51 17.72 -16.02
CA LEU A 348 -13.54 16.63 -16.10
C LEU A 348 -14.15 15.49 -16.93
N SER A 349 -13.35 14.68 -17.63
CA SER A 349 -13.88 13.57 -18.41
C SER A 349 -13.99 12.27 -17.62
N ASP A 350 -12.93 11.80 -16.95
CA ASP A 350 -12.87 10.44 -16.39
C ASP A 350 -12.25 10.37 -14.97
N SER A 351 -11.95 11.50 -14.34
CA SER A 351 -11.33 11.58 -13.01
C SER A 351 -11.98 12.64 -12.14
N ALA A 352 -11.92 12.46 -10.81
CA ALA A 352 -12.39 13.44 -9.84
C ALA A 352 -11.43 14.65 -9.77
N VAL A 353 -11.91 15.79 -9.29
CA VAL A 353 -11.03 16.97 -9.05
C VAL A 353 -9.86 16.61 -8.15
N ILE A 354 -10.12 15.88 -7.07
CA ILE A 354 -9.14 15.40 -6.10
C ILE A 354 -9.22 13.88 -6.01
N LYS A 355 -8.11 13.23 -6.35
CA LYS A 355 -7.94 11.79 -6.18
C LYS A 355 -7.03 11.53 -4.98
N ILE A 356 -7.50 10.72 -4.03
CA ILE A 356 -6.76 10.35 -2.82
C ILE A 356 -6.40 8.87 -2.90
N GLY A 357 -5.11 8.58 -3.07
CA GLY A 357 -4.59 7.22 -3.17
C GLY A 357 -4.26 6.59 -1.81
N ALA A 358 -4.18 5.26 -1.80
CA ALA A 358 -3.98 4.44 -0.60
C ALA A 358 -2.65 4.69 0.14
N GLY A 359 -1.65 5.25 -0.54
CA GLY A 359 -0.38 5.60 0.09
C GLY A 359 -0.39 6.93 0.84
N LEU A 360 -1.48 7.72 0.76
CA LEU A 360 -1.58 9.03 1.39
C LEU A 360 -1.86 8.87 2.88
N THR A 361 -0.97 9.39 3.72
CA THR A 361 -1.05 9.21 5.18
C THR A 361 -2.12 10.11 5.81
N ARG A 362 -2.33 11.30 5.26
CA ARG A 362 -3.29 12.27 5.78
C ARG A 362 -3.83 13.17 4.70
N SER A 363 -5.13 13.43 4.72
CA SER A 363 -5.72 14.58 4.02
C SER A 363 -6.60 15.40 4.97
N SER A 364 -6.60 16.72 4.80
CA SER A 364 -7.39 17.64 5.60
C SER A 364 -7.96 18.74 4.71
N LEU A 365 -9.26 18.66 4.41
CA LEU A 365 -9.99 19.62 3.59
C LEU A 365 -10.96 20.36 4.52
N ILE A 366 -10.70 21.65 4.77
CA ILE A 366 -11.43 22.43 5.79
C ILE A 366 -11.96 23.73 5.19
N ILE A 367 -13.26 23.99 5.30
CA ILE A 367 -13.90 25.19 4.74
C ILE A 367 -13.61 25.27 3.24
N ILE A 368 -14.21 24.36 2.49
CA ILE A 368 -14.11 24.32 1.03
C ILE A 368 -15.47 24.57 0.40
N GLU A 369 -15.48 25.28 -0.73
CA GLU A 369 -16.69 25.56 -1.50
C GLU A 369 -16.49 24.99 -2.91
N VAL A 370 -17.40 24.12 -3.32
CA VAL A 370 -17.34 23.36 -4.57
C VAL A 370 -18.65 23.58 -5.29
N ILE A 371 -18.61 24.29 -6.43
CA ILE A 371 -19.80 24.69 -7.18
C ILE A 371 -19.63 24.35 -8.65
N ASN A 372 -20.65 23.71 -9.22
CA ASN A 372 -20.73 23.39 -10.64
C ASN A 372 -19.52 22.57 -11.13
N VAL A 373 -19.32 21.41 -10.52
CA VAL A 373 -18.25 20.46 -10.88
C VAL A 373 -18.87 19.28 -11.61
N ILE A 374 -18.55 19.15 -12.90
CA ILE A 374 -19.12 18.14 -13.79
C ILE A 374 -18.03 17.15 -14.18
N ARG A 375 -18.27 15.85 -13.94
CA ARG A 375 -17.44 14.75 -14.42
C ARG A 375 -18.23 13.97 -15.47
N SER A 376 -17.66 13.73 -16.65
CA SER A 376 -18.37 13.00 -17.68
C SER A 376 -18.58 11.53 -17.31
N GLN A 377 -17.55 10.85 -16.79
CA GLN A 377 -17.52 9.40 -16.49
C GLN A 377 -16.70 9.11 -15.24
N GLY A 378 -17.05 8.04 -14.50
CA GLY A 378 -16.27 7.52 -13.35
C GLY A 378 -16.86 7.90 -11.98
N ASN A 379 -16.03 7.85 -10.92
CA ASN A 379 -16.47 7.78 -9.53
C ASN A 379 -16.32 9.06 -8.72
N GLY A 380 -17.42 9.76 -8.44
CA GLY A 380 -17.38 11.03 -7.70
C GLY A 380 -16.82 12.16 -8.55
N SER A 381 -17.53 13.27 -8.60
CA SER A 381 -17.13 14.44 -9.41
C SER A 381 -16.01 15.24 -8.75
N PHE A 382 -16.01 15.38 -7.42
CA PHE A 382 -15.04 16.19 -6.70
C PHE A 382 -13.96 15.37 -5.99
N ILE A 383 -14.31 14.44 -5.09
CA ILE A 383 -13.33 13.59 -4.41
C ILE A 383 -13.55 12.12 -4.75
N GLU A 384 -12.46 11.44 -5.11
CA GLU A 384 -12.39 9.98 -5.24
C GLU A 384 -11.35 9.44 -4.26
N TYR A 385 -11.81 8.72 -3.23
CA TYR A 385 -10.94 8.00 -2.29
C TYR A 385 -10.70 6.58 -2.80
N LEU A 386 -9.43 6.23 -3.02
CA LEU A 386 -8.94 4.90 -3.36
C LEU A 386 -8.13 4.34 -2.19
N LEU A 387 -8.81 3.69 -1.24
CA LEU A 387 -8.23 3.32 0.06
C LEU A 387 -7.85 1.82 0.15
N GLU A 388 -7.66 1.16 -0.98
CA GLU A 388 -7.25 -0.26 -1.05
C GLU A 388 -5.83 -0.45 -0.49
N ASN A 389 -5.65 -1.36 0.47
CA ASN A 389 -4.37 -1.56 1.18
C ASN A 389 -3.81 -0.28 1.81
N ALA A 390 -4.68 0.68 2.16
CA ALA A 390 -4.22 1.91 2.80
C ALA A 390 -3.54 1.57 4.14
N ILE A 391 -2.29 2.02 4.27
CA ILE A 391 -1.61 2.13 5.56
C ILE A 391 -2.46 3.01 6.48
N SER A 392 -2.37 2.84 7.81
CA SER A 392 -3.10 3.67 8.79
C SER A 392 -3.09 5.15 8.39
N SER A 393 -4.21 5.62 7.84
CA SER A 393 -4.36 6.96 7.25
C SER A 393 -5.57 7.67 7.85
N ASN A 394 -5.51 9.01 7.88
CA ASN A 394 -6.58 9.83 8.45
C ASN A 394 -6.98 10.95 7.48
N HIS A 395 -8.23 10.94 7.06
CA HIS A 395 -8.78 11.86 6.09
C HIS A 395 -9.93 12.65 6.73
N VAL A 396 -9.81 13.98 6.73
CA VAL A 396 -10.81 14.87 7.32
C VAL A 396 -11.36 15.79 6.25
N LEU A 397 -12.68 15.83 6.14
CA LEU A 397 -13.44 16.84 5.42
C LEU A 397 -14.35 17.54 6.43
N ASN A 398 -14.17 18.84 6.63
CA ASN A 398 -14.92 19.59 7.62
C ASN A 398 -15.40 20.93 7.05
N GLN A 399 -16.69 21.22 7.18
CA GLN A 399 -17.31 22.45 6.65
C GLN A 399 -17.15 22.60 5.13
N GLY A 400 -17.34 21.51 4.38
CA GLY A 400 -17.42 21.57 2.92
C GLY A 400 -18.82 21.96 2.44
N ILE A 401 -18.92 22.73 1.37
CA ILE A 401 -20.17 23.05 0.66
C ILE A 401 -20.04 22.52 -0.76
N PHE A 402 -20.94 21.62 -1.16
CA PHE A 402 -20.94 20.94 -2.46
C PHE A 402 -22.27 21.17 -3.17
N ILE A 403 -22.25 22.01 -4.20
CA ILE A 403 -23.44 22.42 -4.94
C ILE A 403 -23.28 22.08 -6.42
N ASP A 404 -24.29 21.47 -7.03
CA ASP A 404 -24.31 21.13 -8.46
C ASP A 404 -23.09 20.29 -8.89
N CYS A 405 -22.67 19.33 -8.05
CA CYS A 405 -21.62 18.38 -8.41
C CYS A 405 -22.25 17.18 -9.15
N LEU A 406 -21.89 16.98 -10.42
CA LEU A 406 -22.59 16.10 -11.37
C LEU A 406 -21.65 15.04 -11.97
N VAL A 407 -22.13 13.79 -12.09
CA VAL A 407 -21.51 12.72 -12.89
C VAL A 407 -22.47 12.27 -14.01
N ASN A 408 -22.09 12.44 -15.29
CA ASN A 408 -23.01 12.30 -16.44
C ASN A 408 -23.25 10.85 -16.91
N ASP A 409 -22.21 10.02 -17.04
CA ASP A 409 -22.29 8.64 -17.55
C ASP A 409 -21.98 7.62 -16.44
N ALA A 410 -23.03 6.85 -16.15
CA ALA A 410 -23.04 5.49 -15.64
C ALA A 410 -22.23 5.14 -14.36
N PHE A 411 -23.03 4.82 -13.35
CA PHE A 411 -22.81 3.86 -12.28
C PHE A 411 -22.23 4.30 -10.93
N GLU A 412 -21.52 5.41 -10.71
CA GLU A 412 -20.84 5.52 -9.39
C GLU A 412 -20.63 6.96 -8.84
N GLY A 413 -21.34 7.34 -7.76
CA GLY A 413 -21.05 8.45 -6.82
C GLY A 413 -21.15 9.92 -7.27
N GLY A 414 -21.81 10.76 -6.45
CA GLY A 414 -22.10 12.20 -6.63
C GLY A 414 -20.92 13.16 -6.55
N ALA A 415 -20.84 13.91 -5.45
CA ALA A 415 -19.71 14.78 -5.13
C ALA A 415 -18.50 13.97 -4.65
N ILE A 416 -18.75 12.93 -3.84
CA ILE A 416 -17.72 12.12 -3.20
C ILE A 416 -17.96 10.64 -3.49
N SER A 417 -16.92 9.95 -3.95
CA SER A 417 -16.89 8.48 -3.99
C SER A 417 -15.80 7.94 -3.08
N ILE A 418 -16.16 6.95 -2.27
CA ILE A 418 -15.26 6.19 -1.42
C ILE A 418 -15.29 4.76 -1.95
N ASN A 419 -14.31 4.42 -2.80
CA ASN A 419 -14.22 3.13 -3.48
C ASN A 419 -13.02 2.32 -2.98
N ARG A 420 -13.14 0.99 -3.05
CA ARG A 420 -12.08 0.05 -2.67
C ARG A 420 -12.18 -1.26 -3.46
N GLY A 421 -11.00 -1.80 -3.81
CA GLY A 421 -10.83 -3.23 -4.06
C GLY A 421 -10.86 -4.05 -2.75
N PHE A 422 -11.21 -5.32 -2.80
CA PHE A 422 -11.69 -6.19 -1.71
C PHE A 422 -10.73 -6.49 -0.51
N THR A 423 -9.65 -5.73 -0.27
CA THR A 423 -8.51 -6.10 0.63
C THR A 423 -8.26 -5.13 1.80
N SER A 424 -7.96 -5.62 3.03
CA SER A 424 -7.93 -4.88 4.33
C SER A 424 -7.41 -3.42 4.28
N SER A 425 -8.13 -2.48 4.92
CA SER A 425 -7.80 -1.05 4.97
C SER A 425 -7.84 -0.53 6.41
N LEU A 426 -6.84 0.25 6.81
CA LEU A 426 -6.76 0.89 8.13
C LEU A 426 -7.05 2.40 8.07
N ALA A 427 -7.64 2.86 6.96
CA ALA A 427 -7.97 4.26 6.77
C ALA A 427 -9.14 4.71 7.67
N THR A 428 -9.12 5.98 8.08
CA THR A 428 -10.26 6.66 8.70
C THR A 428 -10.65 7.86 7.85
N VAL A 429 -11.94 8.00 7.54
CA VAL A 429 -12.49 9.15 6.82
C VAL A 429 -13.56 9.79 7.70
N ASN A 430 -13.37 11.06 8.06
CA ASN A 430 -14.31 11.84 8.85
C ASN A 430 -14.82 13.02 8.03
N ILE A 431 -16.10 12.98 7.68
CA ILE A 431 -16.84 14.03 7.02
C ILE A 431 -17.73 14.68 8.08
N SER A 432 -17.65 16.00 8.21
CA SER A 432 -18.40 16.70 9.25
C SER A 432 -18.81 18.10 8.86
N LYS A 433 -19.96 18.54 9.37
CA LYS A 433 -20.52 19.89 9.19
C LYS A 433 -20.57 20.32 7.72
N SER A 434 -20.71 19.37 6.79
CA SER A 434 -20.69 19.63 5.37
C SER A 434 -22.10 19.68 4.79
N GLU A 435 -22.28 20.44 3.72
CA GLU A 435 -23.55 20.68 3.04
C GLU A 435 -23.46 20.17 1.60
N PHE A 436 -24.43 19.36 1.21
CA PHE A 436 -24.53 18.76 -0.12
C PHE A 436 -25.87 19.15 -0.74
N GLU A 437 -25.86 19.96 -1.80
CA GLU A 437 -27.05 20.50 -2.44
C GLU A 437 -27.06 20.19 -3.95
N HIS A 438 -28.17 19.68 -4.49
CA HIS A 438 -28.36 19.45 -5.95
C HIS A 438 -27.29 18.57 -6.62
N ASN A 439 -26.61 17.70 -5.86
CA ASN A 439 -25.58 16.82 -6.40
C ASN A 439 -26.22 15.62 -7.11
N THR A 440 -25.61 15.18 -8.21
CA THR A 440 -26.24 14.24 -9.13
C THR A 440 -25.28 13.15 -9.62
N ALA A 441 -25.69 11.87 -9.55
CA ALA A 441 -24.91 10.73 -10.08
C ALA A 441 -25.76 9.48 -10.38
N GLY A 442 -25.12 8.34 -10.67
CA GLY A 442 -25.80 7.09 -11.00
C GLY A 442 -26.54 6.42 -9.83
N PHE A 443 -25.96 6.37 -8.63
CA PHE A 443 -26.57 5.66 -7.48
C PHE A 443 -26.70 6.51 -6.21
N GLY A 444 -25.67 7.29 -5.86
CA GLY A 444 -25.69 8.20 -4.70
C GLY A 444 -25.43 9.62 -5.17
N GLY A 445 -26.46 10.46 -5.14
CA GLY A 445 -26.45 11.83 -5.65
C GLY A 445 -25.39 12.71 -4.99
N SER A 446 -25.11 12.52 -3.69
CA SER A 446 -24.07 13.26 -2.98
C SER A 446 -22.85 12.40 -2.65
N ILE A 447 -23.08 11.22 -2.05
CA ILE A 447 -22.00 10.35 -1.57
C ILE A 447 -22.23 8.91 -2.00
N GLN A 448 -21.15 8.25 -2.40
CA GLN A 448 -21.13 6.81 -2.60
C GLN A 448 -20.04 6.15 -1.77
N ILE A 449 -20.37 4.98 -1.22
CA ILE A 449 -19.47 4.15 -0.43
C ILE A 449 -19.55 2.72 -0.96
N ILE A 450 -18.47 2.20 -1.55
CA ILE A 450 -18.39 0.82 -2.06
C ILE A 450 -17.09 0.15 -1.59
N GLY A 451 -17.21 -1.12 -1.20
CA GLY A 451 -16.08 -2.03 -0.94
C GLY A 451 -15.21 -1.69 0.27
N THR A 452 -15.46 -0.62 1.01
CA THR A 452 -14.52 -0.06 2.00
C THR A 452 -14.50 -0.77 3.36
N GLN A 453 -13.30 -0.99 3.93
CA GLN A 453 -13.10 -1.27 5.37
C GLN A 453 -12.54 -0.07 6.15
N ALA A 454 -12.57 1.13 5.56
CA ALA A 454 -12.21 2.32 6.28
C ALA A 454 -13.24 2.61 7.39
N ASN A 455 -12.78 3.17 8.51
CA ASN A 455 -13.68 3.75 9.51
C ASN A 455 -14.25 5.05 8.95
N LEU A 456 -15.55 5.10 8.69
CA LEU A 456 -16.22 6.27 8.15
C LEU A 456 -17.00 7.00 9.25
N TYR A 457 -16.97 8.31 9.28
CA TYR A 457 -17.77 9.10 10.21
C TYR A 457 -18.40 10.26 9.46
N PHE A 458 -19.70 10.42 9.62
CA PHE A 458 -20.51 11.53 9.14
C PHE A 458 -21.10 12.24 10.35
N VAL A 459 -20.81 13.52 10.54
CA VAL A 459 -21.10 14.23 11.79
C VAL A 459 -21.63 15.64 11.53
N ASN A 460 -22.92 15.85 11.80
CA ASN A 460 -23.66 17.09 11.55
C ASN A 460 -23.66 17.52 10.07
N ASP A 461 -23.71 16.58 9.14
CA ASP A 461 -23.80 16.86 7.70
C ASP A 461 -25.26 17.11 7.25
N THR A 462 -25.44 17.93 6.23
CA THR A 462 -26.75 18.27 5.66
C THR A 462 -26.80 17.91 4.19
N PHE A 463 -27.86 17.22 3.77
CA PHE A 463 -28.12 16.81 2.40
C PHE A 463 -29.42 17.47 1.89
N ALA A 464 -29.41 17.95 0.65
CA ALA A 464 -30.54 18.63 0.04
C ALA A 464 -30.60 18.33 -1.47
N ASP A 465 -31.73 17.77 -1.89
CA ASP A 465 -32.07 17.49 -3.29
C ASP A 465 -30.98 16.76 -4.08
N GLY A 466 -30.35 15.73 -3.48
CA GLY A 466 -29.48 14.80 -4.20
C GLY A 466 -30.28 13.93 -5.18
N VAL A 467 -29.85 13.84 -6.43
CA VAL A 467 -30.55 13.10 -7.48
C VAL A 467 -29.71 11.93 -8.01
N ALA A 468 -30.27 10.72 -8.03
CA ALA A 468 -29.69 9.62 -8.79
C ALA A 468 -30.45 9.45 -10.13
N HIS A 469 -29.75 9.41 -11.26
CA HIS A 469 -30.34 9.36 -12.61
C HIS A 469 -30.33 7.96 -13.27
N ASN A 470 -30.10 6.88 -12.51
CA ASN A 470 -30.14 5.54 -13.09
C ASN A 470 -31.59 5.07 -13.35
N ASP A 471 -31.95 4.97 -14.64
CA ASP A 471 -33.26 4.54 -15.14
C ASP A 471 -33.71 3.17 -14.61
N LEU A 472 -32.78 2.32 -14.15
CA LEU A 472 -33.10 0.99 -13.62
C LEU A 472 -33.58 1.01 -12.16
N LEU A 473 -33.35 2.10 -11.41
CA LEU A 473 -33.61 2.15 -9.96
C LEU A 473 -34.65 3.18 -9.52
N TYR A 474 -35.17 4.02 -10.42
CA TYR A 474 -36.28 4.99 -10.21
C TYR A 474 -36.24 5.90 -8.96
N GLN A 475 -35.21 5.87 -8.12
CA GLN A 475 -35.16 6.59 -6.86
C GLN A 475 -33.75 7.16 -6.61
N GLY A 476 -33.69 8.49 -6.50
CA GLY A 476 -32.52 9.20 -6.05
C GLY A 476 -32.21 8.90 -4.60
N PHE A 477 -30.95 8.58 -4.30
CA PHE A 477 -30.44 8.50 -2.93
C PHE A 477 -29.43 9.62 -2.71
N ASP A 478 -29.47 10.31 -1.56
CA ASP A 478 -28.38 11.25 -1.20
C ASP A 478 -27.07 10.49 -1.01
N ILE A 479 -27.17 9.34 -0.34
CA ILE A 479 -26.04 8.45 -0.01
C ILE A 479 -26.32 7.05 -0.55
N PHE A 480 -25.35 6.48 -1.25
CA PHE A 480 -25.41 5.08 -1.67
C PHE A 480 -24.33 4.25 -0.98
N ILE A 481 -24.71 3.08 -0.49
CA ILE A 481 -23.82 2.18 0.24
C ILE A 481 -23.87 0.78 -0.39
N GLY A 482 -22.72 0.27 -0.83
CA GLY A 482 -22.59 -1.11 -1.31
C GLY A 482 -22.66 -2.11 -0.15
N LEU A 483 -23.24 -3.29 -0.39
CA LEU A 483 -23.54 -4.23 0.71
C LEU A 483 -22.32 -4.74 1.49
N GLU A 484 -21.14 -4.74 0.87
CA GLU A 484 -19.90 -5.17 1.50
C GLU A 484 -19.48 -4.31 2.69
N VAL A 485 -20.12 -3.14 2.84
CA VAL A 485 -19.85 -2.17 3.92
C VAL A 485 -20.80 -2.40 5.12
N LEU A 486 -21.85 -3.22 4.99
CA LEU A 486 -22.84 -3.46 6.06
C LEU A 486 -22.24 -3.98 7.37
N PRO A 487 -21.31 -4.96 7.39
CA PRO A 487 -20.73 -5.46 8.64
C PRO A 487 -20.00 -4.39 9.45
N MET A 488 -19.76 -3.23 8.86
CA MET A 488 -18.98 -2.13 9.44
C MET A 488 -19.83 -0.93 9.81
N MET A 489 -21.08 -0.85 9.36
CA MET A 489 -21.99 0.22 9.77
C MET A 489 -22.61 -0.12 11.12
N ASN A 490 -21.89 0.17 12.20
CA ASN A 490 -22.49 0.25 13.53
C ASN A 490 -23.27 1.60 13.67
N TYR A 491 -24.02 1.82 14.74
CA TYR A 491 -24.80 3.05 14.96
C TYR A 491 -23.94 4.34 15.07
N THR A 492 -22.62 4.22 15.10
CA THR A 492 -21.68 5.34 15.34
C THR A 492 -21.25 6.12 14.10
N TYR A 493 -21.70 5.73 12.90
CA TYR A 493 -21.15 6.23 11.64
C TYR A 493 -21.89 7.47 11.10
N PHE A 494 -23.14 7.70 11.52
CA PHE A 494 -23.91 8.91 11.20
C PHE A 494 -24.41 9.57 12.48
N VAL A 495 -23.94 10.78 12.77
CA VAL A 495 -24.26 11.50 14.01
C VAL A 495 -24.87 12.86 13.66
N ASN A 496 -26.14 13.07 13.98
CA ASN A 496 -26.88 14.32 13.74
C ASN A 496 -26.89 14.78 12.26
N CYS A 497 -26.84 13.87 11.31
CA CYS A 497 -27.00 14.22 9.89
C CYS A 497 -28.47 14.51 9.57
N THR A 498 -28.72 15.47 8.67
CA THR A 498 -30.07 15.84 8.23
C THR A 498 -30.18 15.77 6.71
N SER A 499 -31.36 15.45 6.19
CA SER A 499 -31.66 15.54 4.76
C SER A 499 -33.00 16.22 4.55
N SER A 500 -33.07 17.09 3.54
CA SER A 500 -34.28 17.76 3.07
C SER A 500 -34.73 17.29 1.68
N SER A 501 -34.00 16.35 1.08
CA SER A 501 -34.27 15.80 -0.25
C SER A 501 -35.67 15.19 -0.34
N GLN A 502 -36.37 15.45 -1.45
CA GLN A 502 -37.70 14.86 -1.70
C GLN A 502 -37.66 13.36 -2.02
N HIS A 503 -36.47 12.80 -2.24
CA HIS A 503 -36.23 11.39 -2.59
C HIS A 503 -35.72 10.57 -1.39
N LYS A 504 -35.52 9.26 -1.61
CA LYS A 504 -35.01 8.35 -0.58
C LYS A 504 -33.61 8.82 -0.13
N ARG A 505 -33.26 8.68 1.14
CA ARG A 505 -32.04 9.32 1.69
C ARG A 505 -30.80 8.45 1.55
N VAL A 506 -30.94 7.19 1.91
CA VAL A 506 -29.88 6.20 1.83
C VAL A 506 -30.37 5.02 1.01
N GLY A 507 -29.58 4.65 0.00
CA GLY A 507 -29.82 3.50 -0.86
C GLY A 507 -28.75 2.44 -0.66
N MET A 508 -29.16 1.19 -0.78
CA MET A 508 -28.27 0.05 -0.65
C MET A 508 -28.52 -0.96 -1.76
N ARG A 509 -27.44 -1.54 -2.31
CA ARG A 509 -27.52 -2.56 -3.37
C ARG A 509 -26.82 -3.85 -3.01
N ILE A 510 -27.55 -4.95 -3.21
CA ILE A 510 -27.10 -6.32 -3.02
C ILE A 510 -26.47 -6.83 -4.31
N TYR A 511 -25.15 -6.90 -4.36
CA TYR A 511 -24.47 -7.69 -5.38
C TYR A 511 -24.44 -9.15 -4.89
N TRP A 512 -25.43 -9.94 -5.29
CA TRP A 512 -25.28 -11.40 -5.26
C TRP A 512 -24.58 -11.84 -6.54
N ILE A 513 -23.75 -12.88 -6.42
CA ILE A 513 -22.92 -13.44 -7.50
C ILE A 513 -23.77 -13.98 -8.67
N ASP A 514 -25.08 -14.17 -8.46
CA ASP A 514 -26.06 -14.39 -9.54
C ASP A 514 -26.97 -13.16 -9.68
N ASP A 515 -26.94 -12.54 -10.87
CA ASP A 515 -27.62 -11.30 -11.32
C ASP A 515 -29.18 -11.24 -11.15
N SER A 516 -29.79 -11.91 -10.17
CA SER A 516 -31.23 -12.18 -10.14
C SER A 516 -32.08 -11.52 -9.03
N TYR A 517 -31.50 -10.81 -8.06
CA TYR A 517 -32.30 -10.14 -7.01
C TYR A 517 -31.69 -8.81 -6.51
N ASP A 518 -32.25 -7.68 -6.97
CA ASP A 518 -32.06 -6.37 -6.31
C ASP A 518 -33.09 -6.27 -5.15
N ARG A 519 -32.65 -6.36 -3.88
CA ARG A 519 -33.47 -5.93 -2.73
C ARG A 519 -33.14 -4.49 -2.38
N GLU A 520 -34.16 -3.65 -2.36
CA GLU A 520 -34.08 -2.25 -1.99
C GLU A 520 -34.41 -2.09 -0.49
N ILE A 521 -33.50 -1.51 0.29
CA ILE A 521 -33.76 -1.14 1.69
C ILE A 521 -33.82 0.38 1.79
N VAL A 522 -35.02 0.88 2.09
CA VAL A 522 -35.31 2.32 2.21
C VAL A 522 -35.30 2.70 3.67
N LEU A 523 -34.38 3.58 4.07
CA LEU A 523 -34.31 4.06 5.46
C LEU A 523 -35.30 5.25 5.66
N PRO A 524 -36.11 5.27 6.76
CA PRO A 524 -37.11 6.32 7.03
C PRO A 524 -36.54 7.70 7.42
N ASP A 525 -37.43 8.68 7.54
CA ASP A 525 -37.19 10.13 7.65
C ASP A 525 -36.39 10.65 8.88
N GLN A 526 -35.96 9.79 9.79
CA GLN A 526 -35.07 10.16 10.91
C GLN A 526 -34.03 9.07 11.13
N LEU A 527 -32.76 9.37 10.81
CA LEU A 527 -31.61 8.44 10.91
C LEU A 527 -31.34 7.87 12.32
N ASN A 528 -31.92 8.47 13.37
CA ASN A 528 -31.71 8.03 14.75
C ASN A 528 -32.62 6.87 15.21
N ASP A 529 -33.73 6.58 14.51
CA ASP A 529 -34.74 5.59 14.95
C ASP A 529 -34.75 4.28 14.11
N ILE A 530 -33.73 4.06 13.26
CA ILE A 530 -33.79 3.14 12.09
C ILE A 530 -33.39 1.68 12.37
N PHE A 531 -33.50 1.20 13.60
CA PHE A 531 -33.22 -0.22 13.85
C PHE A 531 -34.29 -0.84 14.73
N SER A 532 -35.45 -1.09 14.12
CA SER A 532 -36.55 -1.84 14.73
C SER A 532 -36.32 -3.35 14.68
N ASN A 533 -36.63 -4.01 15.80
CA ASN A 533 -36.84 -5.41 16.17
C ASN A 533 -36.51 -6.59 15.22
N GLU A 534 -36.64 -6.47 13.89
CA GLU A 534 -36.22 -7.53 12.94
C GLU A 534 -34.70 -7.56 12.73
N MET A 535 -34.03 -6.41 12.78
CA MET A 535 -32.57 -6.33 12.75
C MET A 535 -31.93 -6.66 14.11
N GLN A 536 -32.71 -6.64 15.19
CA GLN A 536 -32.23 -6.94 16.54
C GLN A 536 -31.87 -8.42 16.71
N MET A 537 -32.63 -9.37 16.15
CA MET A 537 -32.26 -10.79 16.26
C MET A 537 -30.94 -11.10 15.53
N ASN A 538 -30.76 -10.60 14.31
CA ASN A 538 -29.51 -10.84 13.55
C ASN A 538 -28.28 -10.08 14.11
N LEU A 539 -28.47 -8.99 14.88
CA LEU A 539 -27.41 -8.26 15.57
C LEU A 539 -27.15 -8.74 17.02
N GLU A 540 -28.13 -9.33 17.70
CA GLU A 540 -27.96 -9.90 19.05
C GLU A 540 -27.26 -11.26 19.03
N ILE A 541 -27.44 -12.07 17.97
CA ILE A 541 -26.87 -13.42 17.86
C ILE A 541 -25.35 -13.38 17.54
N GLY A 542 -24.85 -12.31 16.91
CA GLY A 542 -23.42 -12.16 16.59
C GLY A 542 -22.85 -13.31 15.76
N SER A 543 -21.57 -13.64 15.96
CA SER A 543 -20.89 -14.79 15.35
C SER A 543 -21.27 -16.13 15.99
N VAL A 544 -22.34 -16.22 16.80
CA VAL A 544 -22.69 -17.41 17.59
C VAL A 544 -24.15 -17.83 17.40
N GLY A 545 -24.43 -18.94 16.71
CA GLY A 545 -25.77 -19.52 16.60
C GLY A 545 -26.02 -20.65 17.59
N TYR A 546 -27.26 -20.84 18.04
CA TYR A 546 -27.64 -21.91 18.96
C TYR A 546 -28.59 -22.93 18.32
N ALA A 547 -28.36 -24.21 18.59
CA ALA A 547 -29.19 -25.33 18.15
C ALA A 547 -29.62 -26.23 19.32
N ASP A 548 -30.87 -26.70 19.27
CA ASP A 548 -31.46 -27.67 20.18
C ASP A 548 -32.56 -28.46 19.46
N SER A 549 -32.40 -29.76 19.25
CA SER A 549 -33.41 -30.55 18.53
C SER A 549 -34.66 -30.87 19.35
N ASP A 550 -34.58 -30.81 20.68
CA ASP A 550 -35.69 -31.12 21.59
C ASP A 550 -36.55 -29.88 21.86
N ASP A 551 -35.91 -28.74 22.10
CA ASP A 551 -36.58 -27.48 22.46
C ASP A 551 -36.58 -26.41 21.34
N GLY A 552 -35.84 -26.63 20.25
CA GLY A 552 -35.71 -25.67 19.16
C GLY A 552 -36.79 -25.76 18.08
N GLN A 553 -36.93 -24.65 17.35
CA GLN A 553 -37.86 -24.53 16.23
C GLN A 553 -37.16 -23.85 15.04
N ASP A 554 -37.22 -24.46 13.86
CA ASP A 554 -36.66 -23.88 12.63
C ASP A 554 -37.59 -22.80 12.06
N ASP A 555 -37.42 -21.57 12.52
CA ASP A 555 -38.10 -20.38 12.02
C ASP A 555 -37.19 -19.15 12.01
N GLU A 556 -37.60 -18.08 11.33
CA GLU A 556 -36.79 -16.87 11.13
C GLU A 556 -36.37 -16.17 12.43
N SER A 557 -36.90 -16.58 13.59
CA SER A 557 -36.57 -16.00 14.89
C SER A 557 -35.60 -16.83 15.73
N CYS A 558 -35.26 -18.06 15.31
CA CYS A 558 -34.40 -18.94 16.09
C CYS A 558 -32.92 -18.55 16.05
N GLY A 559 -32.08 -19.26 16.81
CA GLY A 559 -30.62 -19.13 16.78
C GLY A 559 -30.04 -18.40 17.99
N THR A 560 -30.86 -17.97 18.94
CA THR A 560 -30.43 -17.46 20.26
C THR A 560 -30.42 -18.59 21.29
N GLN A 561 -29.76 -18.38 22.43
CA GLN A 561 -29.78 -19.36 23.52
C GLN A 561 -31.19 -19.62 24.09
N ASP A 562 -32.04 -18.59 24.15
CA ASP A 562 -33.40 -18.68 24.69
C ASP A 562 -34.43 -19.19 23.66
N HIS A 563 -34.09 -19.12 22.36
CA HIS A 563 -34.90 -19.63 21.25
C HIS A 563 -33.98 -20.31 20.22
N PRO A 564 -33.48 -21.52 20.50
CA PRO A 564 -32.54 -22.23 19.63
C PRO A 564 -33.22 -22.74 18.36
N CYS A 565 -32.45 -22.92 17.29
CA CYS A 565 -32.96 -23.59 16.09
C CYS A 565 -33.03 -25.10 16.28
N GLN A 566 -33.94 -25.77 15.59
CA GLN A 566 -34.08 -27.23 15.68
C GLN A 566 -32.95 -27.97 14.95
N THR A 567 -32.42 -27.38 13.87
CA THR A 567 -31.41 -28.02 13.01
C THR A 567 -30.13 -27.19 12.88
N MET A 568 -29.01 -27.87 12.65
CA MET A 568 -27.69 -27.24 12.53
C MET A 568 -27.58 -26.28 11.34
N GLN A 569 -28.21 -26.62 10.21
CA GLN A 569 -28.21 -25.74 9.02
C GLN A 569 -28.96 -24.45 9.31
N TYR A 570 -30.12 -24.54 9.97
CA TYR A 570 -30.91 -23.36 10.28
C TYR A 570 -30.19 -22.49 11.31
N ALA A 571 -29.60 -23.07 12.36
CA ALA A 571 -28.74 -22.35 13.30
C ALA A 571 -27.58 -21.64 12.60
N PHE A 572 -26.94 -22.31 11.63
CA PHE A 572 -25.87 -21.71 10.82
C PHE A 572 -26.37 -20.53 9.98
N ASP A 573 -27.54 -20.64 9.37
CA ASP A 573 -28.09 -19.59 8.54
C ASP A 573 -28.33 -18.28 9.34
N GLN A 574 -28.66 -18.38 10.63
CA GLN A 574 -28.86 -17.24 11.53
C GLN A 574 -27.56 -16.52 11.96
N VAL A 575 -26.39 -17.15 11.81
CA VAL A 575 -25.12 -16.52 12.25
C VAL A 575 -24.64 -15.46 11.25
N THR A 576 -24.19 -14.30 11.73
CA THR A 576 -23.60 -13.27 10.85
C THR A 576 -22.07 -13.32 10.82
N VAL A 577 -21.48 -13.12 9.64
CA VAL A 577 -20.02 -13.14 9.47
C VAL A 577 -19.41 -11.87 10.06
N THR A 578 -18.68 -12.03 11.15
CA THR A 578 -17.83 -10.97 11.72
C THR A 578 -16.40 -11.16 11.23
N LEU A 579 -15.86 -10.18 10.49
CA LEU A 579 -14.56 -10.32 9.84
C LEU A 579 -13.44 -10.58 10.87
N GLY A 580 -12.67 -11.64 10.67
CA GLY A 580 -11.57 -12.02 11.57
C GLY A 580 -11.99 -12.79 12.81
N GLN A 581 -13.28 -13.11 12.98
CA GLN A 581 -13.76 -14.02 14.02
C GLN A 581 -14.26 -15.33 13.41
N PRO A 582 -14.08 -16.48 14.10
CA PRO A 582 -14.71 -17.72 13.71
C PRO A 582 -16.23 -17.61 13.91
N LEU A 583 -16.98 -18.30 13.07
CA LEU A 583 -18.40 -18.59 13.29
C LEU A 583 -18.50 -19.70 14.34
N VAL A 584 -19.43 -19.59 15.27
CA VAL A 584 -19.62 -20.55 16.35
C VAL A 584 -21.06 -21.05 16.31
N LEU A 585 -21.25 -22.37 16.37
CA LEU A 585 -22.52 -23.02 16.57
C LEU A 585 -22.49 -23.76 17.90
N ARG A 586 -23.40 -23.40 18.80
CA ARG A 586 -23.53 -23.97 20.13
C ARG A 586 -24.73 -24.90 20.21
N ILE A 587 -24.48 -26.16 20.54
CA ILE A 587 -25.55 -27.15 20.76
C ILE A 587 -25.89 -27.18 22.26
N ILE A 588 -27.15 -26.96 22.61
CA ILE A 588 -27.54 -26.87 24.03
C ILE A 588 -27.58 -28.26 24.68
N ASP A 589 -28.37 -29.18 24.12
CA ASP A 589 -28.49 -30.57 24.60
C ASP A 589 -28.32 -31.58 23.46
N SER A 590 -29.09 -31.42 22.39
CA SER A 590 -29.07 -32.25 21.20
C SER A 590 -29.19 -31.39 19.94
N ALA A 591 -28.66 -31.80 18.80
CA ALA A 591 -28.97 -31.16 17.51
C ALA A 591 -28.96 -32.17 16.38
N ASN A 592 -29.78 -31.88 15.37
CA ASN A 592 -29.89 -32.70 14.17
C ASN A 592 -29.20 -32.02 12.98
N ILE A 593 -28.39 -32.79 12.24
CA ILE A 593 -28.08 -32.50 10.84
C ILE A 593 -29.14 -33.19 9.99
N THR A 594 -29.84 -32.42 9.15
CA THR A 594 -30.89 -32.95 8.28
C THR A 594 -30.29 -33.62 7.06
N LYS A 595 -31.15 -34.23 6.24
CA LYS A 595 -30.78 -34.85 4.96
C LYS A 595 -29.99 -33.94 4.01
N ASP A 596 -30.14 -32.62 4.16
CA ASP A 596 -29.51 -31.62 3.28
C ASP A 596 -28.09 -31.23 3.76
N GLY A 597 -27.62 -31.83 4.87
CA GLY A 597 -26.29 -31.60 5.44
C GLY A 597 -26.15 -30.24 6.12
N LEU A 598 -24.90 -29.90 6.47
CA LEU A 598 -24.48 -28.58 6.92
C LEU A 598 -23.55 -27.96 5.85
N ILE A 599 -24.10 -27.05 5.06
CA ILE A 599 -23.43 -26.37 3.96
C ILE A 599 -22.85 -25.04 4.45
N ALA A 600 -21.72 -25.10 5.14
CA ALA A 600 -21.08 -23.93 5.73
C ALA A 600 -20.10 -23.20 4.78
N GLN A 601 -19.94 -23.67 3.54
CA GLN A 601 -19.05 -23.07 2.55
C GLN A 601 -19.45 -21.65 2.13
N SER A 602 -20.73 -21.29 2.25
CA SER A 602 -21.28 -20.02 1.78
C SER A 602 -20.71 -18.78 2.50
N LYS A 603 -20.23 -18.94 3.75
CA LYS A 603 -19.82 -17.81 4.60
C LYS A 603 -18.30 -17.57 4.67
N GLN A 604 -17.48 -18.40 4.01
CA GLN A 604 -16.02 -18.21 3.87
C GLN A 604 -15.25 -17.88 5.18
N ALA A 605 -15.66 -18.48 6.30
CA ALA A 605 -15.08 -18.26 7.63
C ALA A 605 -14.69 -19.59 8.30
N ASP A 606 -13.82 -19.52 9.33
CA ASP A 606 -13.58 -20.67 10.21
C ASP A 606 -14.86 -20.98 10.99
N LEU A 607 -15.15 -22.25 11.22
CA LEU A 607 -16.35 -22.72 11.91
C LEU A 607 -15.97 -23.49 13.17
N ILE A 608 -16.65 -23.21 14.28
CA ILE A 608 -16.56 -23.92 15.55
C ILE A 608 -17.95 -24.48 15.86
N ILE A 609 -18.06 -25.78 16.09
CA ILE A 609 -19.27 -26.44 16.57
C ILE A 609 -18.95 -27.03 17.93
N ASN A 610 -19.65 -26.59 18.97
CA ASN A 610 -19.40 -27.08 20.31
C ASN A 610 -20.66 -27.14 21.19
N SER A 611 -20.54 -27.81 22.32
CA SER A 611 -21.58 -27.76 23.36
C SER A 611 -21.69 -26.34 23.94
N ALA A 612 -22.91 -25.89 24.19
CA ALA A 612 -23.21 -24.69 24.95
C ALA A 612 -22.94 -24.88 26.46
N ARG A 613 -22.81 -26.13 26.91
CA ARG A 613 -22.64 -26.54 28.31
C ARG A 613 -21.26 -27.15 28.53
N ASP A 614 -20.89 -27.31 29.80
CA ASP A 614 -19.64 -27.98 30.20
C ASP A 614 -19.68 -29.51 29.95
N THR A 615 -20.86 -30.06 29.61
CA THR A 615 -21.05 -31.48 29.24
C THR A 615 -21.15 -31.65 27.73
N PRO A 616 -20.74 -32.80 27.17
CA PRO A 616 -20.91 -33.08 25.76
C PRO A 616 -22.37 -32.95 25.32
N ALA A 617 -22.58 -32.36 24.13
CA ALA A 617 -23.89 -32.27 23.50
C ALA A 617 -24.03 -33.34 22.41
N ASN A 618 -25.24 -33.86 22.21
CA ASN A 618 -25.49 -34.89 21.21
C ASN A 618 -25.67 -34.27 19.81
N LEU A 619 -24.95 -34.78 18.82
CA LEU A 619 -25.10 -34.40 17.42
C LEU A 619 -25.54 -35.64 16.64
N TYR A 620 -26.78 -35.64 16.18
CA TYR A 620 -27.37 -36.71 15.40
C TYR A 620 -27.33 -36.37 13.90
N VAL A 621 -27.04 -37.38 13.09
CA VAL A 621 -27.03 -37.25 11.63
C VAL A 621 -28.18 -38.05 11.05
N ASN A 622 -29.27 -37.36 10.71
CA ASN A 622 -30.43 -38.00 10.11
C ASN A 622 -30.18 -38.32 8.63
N LYS A 623 -30.78 -39.44 8.17
CA LYS A 623 -30.74 -39.99 6.80
C LYS A 623 -30.36 -38.99 5.71
N GLU A 624 -29.27 -39.29 5.00
CA GLU A 624 -28.71 -38.45 3.93
C GLU A 624 -29.63 -38.28 2.72
N SER A 625 -29.51 -37.13 2.04
CA SER A 625 -30.03 -36.88 0.70
C SER A 625 -29.01 -37.31 -0.36
N ASP A 626 -29.47 -37.85 -1.49
CA ASP A 626 -28.65 -38.21 -2.66
C ASP A 626 -28.02 -36.97 -3.37
N THR A 627 -28.24 -35.76 -2.86
CA THR A 627 -27.87 -34.49 -3.50
C THR A 627 -26.61 -33.82 -2.94
N LEU A 628 -26.00 -34.38 -1.90
CA LEU A 628 -24.76 -33.84 -1.32
C LEU A 628 -23.58 -34.10 -2.25
N SER A 629 -22.67 -33.14 -2.39
CA SER A 629 -21.63 -33.24 -3.42
C SER A 629 -20.39 -34.05 -2.99
N THR A 630 -20.09 -34.18 -1.69
CA THR A 630 -18.98 -35.02 -1.18
C THR A 630 -19.04 -35.34 0.33
N SER A 631 -19.64 -34.46 1.15
CA SER A 631 -19.64 -34.61 2.62
C SER A 631 -20.91 -34.06 3.29
N ILE A 632 -21.18 -34.53 4.51
CA ILE A 632 -22.33 -34.13 5.34
C ILE A 632 -22.10 -32.73 5.93
N ILE A 633 -20.88 -32.44 6.41
CA ILE A 633 -20.45 -31.10 6.83
C ILE A 633 -19.42 -30.60 5.83
N SER A 634 -19.76 -29.52 5.13
CA SER A 634 -18.88 -28.89 4.15
C SER A 634 -18.46 -27.49 4.59
N VAL A 635 -17.15 -27.24 4.64
CA VAL A 635 -16.57 -25.96 5.06
C VAL A 635 -15.58 -25.44 4.03
N SER A 636 -15.41 -24.11 3.98
CA SER A 636 -14.46 -23.43 3.10
C SER A 636 -13.14 -23.04 3.78
N LYS A 637 -13.05 -23.16 5.12
CA LYS A 637 -11.86 -22.86 5.95
C LYS A 637 -11.75 -23.88 7.08
N SER A 638 -11.16 -23.52 8.22
CA SER A 638 -10.92 -24.43 9.34
C SER A 638 -12.24 -24.82 10.03
N LEU A 639 -12.29 -26.04 10.57
CA LEU A 639 -13.42 -26.56 11.33
C LEU A 639 -12.93 -27.05 12.69
N THR A 640 -13.61 -26.67 13.76
CA THR A 640 -13.41 -27.21 15.11
C THR A 640 -14.69 -27.88 15.59
N LEU A 641 -14.62 -29.16 15.95
CA LEU A 641 -15.67 -29.89 16.65
C LEU A 641 -15.21 -30.10 18.09
N GLN A 642 -15.98 -29.62 19.07
CA GLN A 642 -15.53 -29.63 20.46
C GLN A 642 -16.62 -30.02 21.46
N ASN A 643 -16.31 -30.93 22.38
CA ASN A 643 -17.21 -31.37 23.46
C ASN A 643 -18.55 -31.92 22.91
N LEU A 644 -18.49 -32.94 22.05
CA LEU A 644 -19.64 -33.49 21.34
C LEU A 644 -19.71 -35.02 21.45
N GLU A 645 -20.92 -35.56 21.59
CA GLU A 645 -21.25 -36.97 21.36
C GLU A 645 -21.89 -37.08 19.97
N ILE A 646 -21.25 -37.78 19.04
CA ILE A 646 -21.69 -37.92 17.65
C ILE A 646 -22.12 -39.37 17.42
N ASP A 647 -23.43 -39.59 17.36
CA ASP A 647 -24.04 -40.89 17.12
C ASP A 647 -24.66 -40.93 15.72
N PHE A 648 -24.21 -41.88 14.91
CA PHE A 648 -24.73 -42.13 13.56
C PHE A 648 -25.85 -43.19 13.55
N GLU A 649 -26.27 -43.66 14.72
CA GLU A 649 -27.42 -44.56 14.91
C GLU A 649 -27.35 -45.89 14.14
N GLY A 650 -26.15 -46.31 13.72
CA GLY A 650 -25.94 -47.51 12.90
C GLY A 650 -26.39 -47.37 11.45
N ILE A 651 -26.67 -46.15 10.98
CA ILE A 651 -27.10 -45.86 9.61
C ILE A 651 -25.90 -45.97 8.65
N ASP A 652 -26.16 -46.45 7.43
CA ASP A 652 -25.19 -46.47 6.34
C ASP A 652 -25.23 -45.15 5.56
N HIS A 653 -24.10 -44.45 5.63
CA HIS A 653 -23.85 -43.13 5.08
C HIS A 653 -23.07 -43.26 3.78
N THR A 654 -23.64 -42.72 2.70
CA THR A 654 -23.02 -42.73 1.37
C THR A 654 -21.99 -41.61 1.20
N HIS A 655 -22.02 -40.59 2.06
CA HIS A 655 -21.10 -39.46 2.06
C HIS A 655 -20.15 -39.48 3.27
N ILE A 656 -19.03 -38.78 3.15
CA ILE A 656 -18.07 -38.58 4.25
C ILE A 656 -18.70 -37.62 5.27
N PHE A 657 -18.55 -37.85 6.57
CA PHE A 657 -19.11 -36.93 7.56
C PHE A 657 -18.47 -35.53 7.49
N VAL A 658 -17.14 -35.46 7.52
CA VAL A 658 -16.39 -34.20 7.33
C VAL A 658 -15.30 -34.39 6.28
N HIS A 659 -15.30 -33.55 5.24
CA HIS A 659 -14.22 -33.50 4.25
C HIS A 659 -13.58 -32.11 4.23
N LEU A 660 -12.32 -32.04 4.67
CA LEU A 660 -11.53 -30.80 4.65
C LEU A 660 -10.49 -30.85 3.53
N ALA A 661 -10.79 -30.18 2.42
CA ALA A 661 -9.93 -30.13 1.24
C ALA A 661 -9.18 -28.79 1.04
N THR A 662 -9.45 -27.79 1.86
CA THR A 662 -8.92 -26.43 1.66
C THR A 662 -7.48 -26.32 2.15
N LYS A 663 -6.55 -25.89 1.29
CA LYS A 663 -5.15 -25.67 1.70
C LYS A 663 -5.02 -24.64 2.83
N TYR A 664 -4.08 -24.90 3.74
CA TYR A 664 -3.79 -24.11 4.94
C TYR A 664 -4.94 -24.02 5.96
N SER A 665 -5.97 -24.86 5.81
CA SER A 665 -7.03 -25.01 6.80
C SER A 665 -6.69 -26.11 7.81
N LYS A 666 -7.43 -26.14 8.92
CA LYS A 666 -7.24 -27.15 9.97
C LYS A 666 -8.56 -27.73 10.46
N LEU A 667 -8.62 -29.05 10.60
CA LEU A 667 -9.68 -29.76 11.30
C LEU A 667 -9.22 -30.01 12.74
N THR A 668 -9.98 -29.54 13.72
CA THR A 668 -9.71 -29.79 15.14
C THR A 668 -10.86 -30.60 15.73
N LEU A 669 -10.56 -31.79 16.24
CA LEU A 669 -11.48 -32.68 16.94
C LEU A 669 -11.03 -32.72 18.40
N ASP A 670 -11.75 -32.02 19.28
CA ASP A 670 -11.36 -31.86 20.68
C ASP A 670 -12.45 -32.35 21.63
N SER A 671 -12.15 -33.39 22.42
CA SER A 671 -13.09 -33.93 23.40
C SER A 671 -14.39 -34.39 22.74
N ILE A 672 -14.29 -35.09 21.60
CA ILE A 672 -15.44 -35.68 20.92
C ILE A 672 -15.49 -37.21 21.08
N ASN A 673 -16.68 -37.77 21.13
CA ASN A 673 -16.90 -39.20 21.07
C ASN A 673 -17.75 -39.52 19.83
N VAL A 674 -17.24 -40.36 18.96
CA VAL A 674 -17.85 -40.66 17.66
C VAL A 674 -18.13 -42.14 17.60
N HIS A 675 -19.39 -42.53 17.39
CA HIS A 675 -19.73 -43.95 17.42
C HIS A 675 -20.91 -44.37 16.53
N ASN A 676 -21.02 -45.69 16.34
CA ASN A 676 -22.09 -46.37 15.60
C ASN A 676 -22.26 -45.89 14.14
N GLY A 677 -21.20 -45.47 13.46
CA GLY A 677 -21.29 -45.03 12.05
C GLY A 677 -20.96 -46.14 11.06
N GLN A 678 -21.65 -46.15 9.91
CA GLN A 678 -21.24 -46.93 8.74
C GLN A 678 -21.09 -45.99 7.55
N PHE A 679 -19.96 -46.04 6.84
CA PHE A 679 -19.63 -45.11 5.76
C PHE A 679 -19.17 -45.85 4.51
N TYR A 680 -19.54 -45.32 3.33
CA TYR A 680 -19.01 -45.84 2.07
C TYR A 680 -17.47 -45.73 1.99
N GLU A 681 -16.89 -44.65 2.52
CA GLU A 681 -15.44 -44.47 2.57
C GLU A 681 -14.86 -44.34 3.98
N HIS A 682 -15.12 -43.24 4.70
CA HIS A 682 -14.59 -42.98 6.04
C HIS A 682 -15.36 -41.81 6.66
N ALA A 683 -15.33 -41.68 7.99
CA ALA A 683 -16.03 -40.59 8.67
C ALA A 683 -15.35 -39.24 8.43
N PHE A 684 -14.03 -39.15 8.59
CA PHE A 684 -13.27 -37.90 8.45
C PHE A 684 -12.19 -38.00 7.36
N LEU A 685 -12.19 -37.05 6.42
CA LEU A 685 -11.18 -36.90 5.39
C LEU A 685 -10.48 -35.54 5.48
N VAL A 686 -9.15 -35.55 5.47
CA VAL A 686 -8.33 -34.35 5.32
C VAL A 686 -7.37 -34.52 4.15
N ASP A 687 -7.41 -33.61 3.18
CA ASP A 687 -6.59 -33.69 1.95
C ASP A 687 -5.28 -32.88 2.02
N GLU A 688 -4.44 -33.05 0.99
CA GLU A 688 -3.12 -32.42 0.86
C GLU A 688 -3.17 -30.90 1.10
N GLY A 689 -2.34 -30.44 2.05
CA GLY A 689 -2.23 -29.03 2.43
C GLY A 689 -3.19 -28.59 3.54
N ALA A 690 -4.11 -29.45 4.00
CA ALA A 690 -4.92 -29.24 5.21
C ALA A 690 -4.36 -30.05 6.39
N SER A 691 -4.51 -29.53 7.62
CA SER A 691 -3.99 -30.16 8.84
C SER A 691 -5.10 -30.73 9.72
N ILE A 692 -4.77 -31.65 10.63
CA ILE A 692 -5.70 -32.19 11.62
C ILE A 692 -5.08 -32.26 13.02
N ASP A 693 -5.86 -31.87 14.03
CA ASP A 693 -5.58 -32.16 15.44
C ASP A 693 -6.74 -32.98 16.02
N VAL A 694 -6.42 -34.08 16.68
CA VAL A 694 -7.35 -34.95 17.40
C VAL A 694 -6.90 -35.02 18.85
N ILE A 695 -7.71 -34.52 19.76
CA ILE A 695 -7.35 -34.27 21.15
C ILE A 695 -8.45 -34.85 22.05
N ASN A 696 -8.09 -35.66 23.05
CA ASN A 696 -9.02 -36.19 24.05
C ASN A 696 -10.28 -36.84 23.44
N SER A 697 -10.14 -37.49 22.28
CA SER A 697 -11.28 -37.92 21.47
C SER A 697 -11.35 -39.44 21.32
N ARG A 698 -12.56 -39.97 21.21
CA ARG A 698 -12.83 -41.41 21.07
C ARG A 698 -13.59 -41.72 19.80
N PHE A 699 -13.19 -42.80 19.12
CA PHE A 699 -13.83 -43.31 17.90
C PHE A 699 -14.12 -44.79 18.11
N ASP A 700 -15.41 -45.13 18.18
CA ASP A 700 -15.89 -46.46 18.58
C ASP A 700 -16.85 -47.05 17.54
N SER A 701 -16.60 -48.28 17.12
CA SER A 701 -17.54 -49.04 16.29
C SER A 701 -17.90 -48.34 14.97
N ILE A 702 -16.93 -47.65 14.34
CA ILE A 702 -17.09 -47.06 13.01
C ILE A 702 -16.76 -48.12 11.94
N VAL A 703 -17.68 -48.32 11.00
CA VAL A 703 -17.54 -49.23 9.87
C VAL A 703 -17.32 -48.43 8.59
N SER A 704 -16.36 -48.87 7.78
CA SER A 704 -16.11 -48.33 6.44
C SER A 704 -16.16 -49.43 5.40
N HIS A 705 -16.80 -49.15 4.27
CA HIS A 705 -16.79 -50.02 3.09
C HIS A 705 -15.69 -49.64 2.08
N GLY A 706 -14.84 -48.66 2.42
CA GLY A 706 -13.81 -48.08 1.57
C GLY A 706 -12.47 -48.81 1.63
N THR A 707 -11.42 -48.16 1.12
CA THR A 707 -10.08 -48.76 1.01
C THR A 707 -9.30 -48.79 2.33
N GLY A 708 -9.68 -47.95 3.31
CA GLY A 708 -8.97 -47.84 4.57
C GLY A 708 -9.31 -46.63 5.44
N GLY A 709 -8.96 -46.70 6.73
CA GLY A 709 -9.12 -45.64 7.73
C GLY A 709 -10.57 -45.35 8.08
N SER A 710 -11.29 -46.33 8.64
CA SER A 710 -12.74 -46.23 8.87
C SER A 710 -13.18 -44.97 9.60
N ALA A 711 -12.46 -44.59 10.66
CA ALA A 711 -12.70 -43.35 11.39
C ALA A 711 -12.06 -42.16 10.66
N ILE A 712 -10.74 -42.20 10.45
CA ILE A 712 -10.01 -41.04 9.94
C ILE A 712 -9.06 -41.44 8.81
N ARG A 713 -9.13 -40.69 7.71
CA ARG A 713 -8.14 -40.69 6.64
C ARG A 713 -7.52 -39.31 6.48
N VAL A 714 -6.19 -39.26 6.44
CA VAL A 714 -5.43 -38.02 6.28
C VAL A 714 -4.44 -38.17 5.12
N ASN A 715 -4.45 -37.23 4.18
CA ASN A 715 -3.48 -37.12 3.09
C ASN A 715 -2.64 -35.86 3.32
N LEU A 716 -1.36 -36.02 3.64
CA LEU A 716 -0.46 -34.95 4.03
C LEU A 716 0.59 -34.66 2.96
N ASP A 717 0.87 -33.39 2.74
CA ASP A 717 2.06 -32.90 2.06
C ASP A 717 3.03 -32.24 3.07
N THR A 718 4.09 -31.60 2.58
CA THR A 718 5.12 -30.98 3.42
C THR A 718 4.67 -29.71 4.16
N SER A 719 3.45 -29.21 3.90
CA SER A 719 2.88 -28.01 4.51
C SER A 719 1.78 -28.29 5.54
N SER A 720 1.34 -29.55 5.64
CA SER A 720 0.27 -30.01 6.52
C SER A 720 0.79 -30.86 7.69
N THR A 721 0.06 -30.91 8.79
CA THR A 721 0.39 -31.74 9.97
C THR A 721 -0.81 -32.57 10.46
N ALA A 722 -0.53 -33.70 11.10
CA ALA A 722 -1.52 -34.51 11.83
C ALA A 722 -1.05 -34.78 13.26
N THR A 723 -1.83 -34.34 14.25
CA THR A 723 -1.54 -34.52 15.67
C THR A 723 -2.65 -35.33 16.33
N PHE A 724 -2.28 -36.35 17.09
CA PHE A 724 -3.19 -37.17 17.88
C PHE A 724 -2.72 -37.18 19.34
N THR A 725 -3.56 -36.71 20.25
CA THR A 725 -3.24 -36.55 21.67
C THR A 725 -4.37 -37.12 22.53
N ASP A 726 -4.06 -37.95 23.52
CA ASP A 726 -5.01 -38.49 24.50
C ASP A 726 -6.26 -39.15 23.84
N SER A 727 -6.08 -39.87 22.73
CA SER A 727 -7.19 -40.32 21.88
C SER A 727 -7.31 -41.84 21.81
N GLU A 728 -8.54 -42.35 21.65
CA GLU A 728 -8.84 -43.78 21.62
C GLU A 728 -9.60 -44.20 20.36
N PHE A 729 -9.16 -45.30 19.73
CA PHE A 729 -9.82 -45.92 18.59
C PHE A 729 -10.14 -47.37 18.93
N THR A 730 -11.42 -47.69 19.05
CA THR A 730 -11.90 -49.00 19.51
C THR A 730 -12.94 -49.61 18.58
N ASP A 731 -12.87 -50.91 18.33
CA ASP A 731 -13.89 -51.68 17.60
C ASP A 731 -14.20 -51.20 16.17
N ASN A 732 -13.33 -50.41 15.55
CA ASN A 732 -13.54 -49.89 14.20
C ASN A 732 -13.24 -50.94 13.12
N VAL A 733 -13.97 -50.92 12.01
CA VAL A 733 -13.97 -51.96 10.98
C VAL A 733 -13.84 -51.37 9.58
N VAL A 734 -12.99 -51.97 8.74
CA VAL A 734 -13.00 -51.72 7.29
C VAL A 734 -13.39 -53.02 6.58
N GLU A 735 -14.50 -53.06 5.85
CA GLU A 735 -15.11 -54.32 5.34
C GLU A 735 -14.65 -54.77 3.95
N ASN A 736 -14.09 -53.88 3.13
CA ASN A 736 -13.64 -54.19 1.77
C ASN A 736 -12.26 -53.59 1.44
N GLY A 737 -11.59 -53.02 2.44
CA GLY A 737 -10.32 -52.33 2.30
C GLY A 737 -9.11 -53.19 2.66
N TYR A 738 -7.95 -52.56 2.68
CA TYR A 738 -6.67 -53.23 2.94
C TYR A 738 -5.67 -52.36 3.74
N GLN A 739 -6.08 -51.19 4.25
CA GLN A 739 -5.19 -50.24 4.94
C GLN A 739 -5.85 -49.59 6.17
N GLY A 740 -5.34 -49.81 7.38
CA GLY A 740 -5.76 -49.13 8.62
C GLY A 740 -7.22 -49.34 8.99
N GLY A 741 -7.51 -50.24 9.92
CA GLY A 741 -8.85 -50.54 10.42
C GLY A 741 -9.55 -49.38 11.12
N ALA A 742 -8.80 -48.40 11.63
CA ALA A 742 -9.32 -47.16 12.20
C ALA A 742 -8.71 -45.89 11.58
N LEU A 743 -7.38 -45.87 11.41
CA LEU A 743 -6.64 -44.68 10.96
C LEU A 743 -5.76 -44.97 9.74
N LEU A 744 -5.89 -44.15 8.71
CA LEU A 744 -5.04 -44.16 7.52
C LEU A 744 -4.36 -42.80 7.31
N ILE A 745 -3.03 -42.79 7.28
CA ILE A 745 -2.24 -41.58 7.00
C ILE A 745 -1.42 -41.80 5.73
N ASN A 746 -1.67 -41.01 4.69
CA ASN A 746 -0.84 -40.92 3.50
C ASN A 746 0.05 -39.68 3.61
N ILE A 747 1.34 -39.81 3.38
CA ILE A 747 2.31 -38.71 3.35
C ILE A 747 2.96 -38.72 1.97
N LYS A 748 2.85 -37.60 1.25
CA LYS A 748 3.46 -37.43 -0.06
C LYS A 748 4.98 -37.25 0.08
N GLY A 749 5.73 -38.32 -0.16
CA GLY A 749 7.18 -38.38 0.02
C GLY A 749 7.99 -38.09 -1.24
N ASP A 750 7.39 -38.19 -2.42
CA ASP A 750 8.06 -38.02 -3.73
C ASP A 750 8.74 -36.65 -3.90
N ASP A 751 8.20 -35.62 -3.24
CA ASP A 751 8.71 -34.24 -3.29
C ASP A 751 9.73 -33.92 -2.17
N ILE A 752 9.99 -34.87 -1.26
CA ILE A 752 10.88 -34.67 -0.10
C ILE A 752 12.34 -34.94 -0.46
N VAL A 753 13.06 -33.87 -0.81
CA VAL A 753 14.50 -33.92 -1.14
C VAL A 753 15.38 -33.98 0.12
N ASP A 754 14.94 -33.36 1.22
CA ASP A 754 15.65 -33.31 2.50
C ASP A 754 14.68 -33.40 3.69
N TYR A 755 14.79 -34.49 4.47
CA TYR A 755 13.92 -34.77 5.62
C TYR A 755 14.26 -33.91 6.85
N SER A 756 15.44 -33.29 6.90
CA SER A 756 15.91 -32.55 8.08
C SER A 756 15.29 -31.16 8.24
N THR A 757 14.69 -30.61 7.17
CA THR A 757 14.18 -29.24 7.11
C THR A 757 12.67 -29.11 7.30
N ILE A 758 11.93 -30.23 7.24
CA ILE A 758 10.46 -30.25 7.19
C ILE A 758 9.83 -30.24 8.59
N GLY A 759 10.57 -30.66 9.64
CA GLY A 759 10.03 -30.80 10.99
C GLY A 759 9.14 -32.03 11.15
N THR A 760 8.41 -32.14 12.26
CA THR A 760 7.49 -33.27 12.53
C THR A 760 6.14 -33.01 11.88
N ILE A 761 5.71 -33.88 10.97
CA ILE A 761 4.42 -33.81 10.27
C ILE A 761 3.36 -34.67 10.95
N VAL A 762 3.74 -35.80 11.55
CA VAL A 762 2.80 -36.67 12.28
C VAL A 762 3.27 -36.87 13.71
N THR A 763 2.39 -36.59 14.67
CA THR A 763 2.67 -36.74 16.10
C THR A 763 1.59 -37.56 16.79
N PHE A 764 2.00 -38.55 17.57
CA PHE A 764 1.16 -39.27 18.51
C PHE A 764 1.64 -39.00 19.94
N ASP A 765 0.70 -38.71 20.82
CA ASP A 765 0.88 -38.54 22.26
C ASP A 765 -0.28 -39.20 23.02
N GLU A 766 0.02 -40.15 23.91
CA GLU A 766 -0.98 -40.94 24.64
C GLU A 766 -2.17 -41.48 23.82
N VAL A 767 -1.89 -42.16 22.69
CA VAL A 767 -2.93 -42.73 21.80
C VAL A 767 -3.12 -44.24 22.00
N TYR A 768 -4.38 -44.69 21.98
CA TYR A 768 -4.80 -46.05 22.26
C TYR A 768 -5.57 -46.67 21.09
N PHE A 769 -5.22 -47.91 20.72
CA PHE A 769 -5.94 -48.69 19.71
C PHE A 769 -6.36 -50.04 20.29
N SER A 770 -7.63 -50.42 20.12
CA SER A 770 -8.15 -51.70 20.59
C SER A 770 -9.16 -52.33 19.62
N ASN A 771 -8.97 -53.59 19.27
CA ASN A 771 -9.93 -54.39 18.48
C ASN A 771 -10.39 -53.78 17.13
N ASN A 772 -9.57 -52.92 16.52
CA ASN A 772 -9.83 -52.44 15.16
C ASN A 772 -9.42 -53.50 14.14
N ARG A 773 -10.22 -53.69 13.08
CA ARG A 773 -10.03 -54.81 12.13
C ARG A 773 -10.31 -54.43 10.69
N ILE A 774 -9.65 -55.13 9.78
CA ILE A 774 -9.93 -55.12 8.35
C ILE A 774 -10.50 -56.49 7.99
N LEU A 775 -11.72 -56.50 7.46
CA LEU A 775 -12.30 -57.67 6.82
C LEU A 775 -11.88 -57.61 5.36
N GLN A 776 -10.92 -58.45 4.97
CA GLN A 776 -10.57 -58.60 3.57
C GLN A 776 -11.05 -59.96 3.11
N SER A 777 -11.90 -60.00 2.07
CA SER A 777 -12.21 -61.27 1.40
C SER A 777 -11.01 -61.69 0.55
N VAL A 778 -10.06 -62.42 1.13
CA VAL A 778 -8.92 -62.97 0.39
C VAL A 778 -9.36 -64.19 -0.41
N SER A 779 -9.31 -64.12 -1.75
CA SER A 779 -9.41 -65.30 -2.60
C SER A 779 -8.01 -65.89 -2.81
N TYR A 780 -7.64 -66.94 -2.09
CA TYR A 780 -6.38 -67.64 -2.34
C TYR A 780 -6.44 -68.49 -3.63
N PRO A 781 -5.37 -68.53 -4.43
CA PRO A 781 -5.31 -69.40 -5.61
C PRO A 781 -5.03 -70.89 -5.29
N ASN A 782 -4.89 -71.28 -4.02
CA ASN A 782 -4.60 -72.67 -3.63
C ASN A 782 -5.81 -73.36 -2.96
N PRO A 783 -6.44 -74.37 -3.61
CA PRO A 783 -7.62 -75.07 -3.09
C PRO A 783 -7.36 -75.97 -1.86
N GLU A 784 -6.11 -76.16 -1.43
CA GLU A 784 -5.80 -76.93 -0.20
C GLU A 784 -5.84 -76.07 1.08
N CYS A 785 -5.89 -74.74 0.96
CA CYS A 785 -6.17 -73.85 2.07
C CYS A 785 -7.66 -73.52 2.05
N ASN A 786 -8.45 -74.19 2.89
CA ASN A 786 -9.83 -73.75 3.11
C ASN A 786 -9.79 -72.34 3.70
N THR A 787 -10.26 -71.35 2.94
CA THR A 787 -10.55 -70.02 3.47
C THR A 787 -11.65 -70.18 4.50
N TYR A 788 -11.30 -70.00 5.78
CA TYR A 788 -12.35 -69.69 6.73
C TYR A 788 -12.72 -68.23 6.50
N PRO A 789 -14.02 -67.86 6.50
CA PRO A 789 -14.47 -66.46 6.50
C PRO A 789 -13.91 -65.61 7.66
N SER A 790 -13.08 -66.19 8.53
CA SER A 790 -12.43 -65.60 9.68
C SER A 790 -10.97 -65.19 9.46
N ASP A 791 -10.42 -65.26 8.23
CA ASP A 791 -9.09 -64.72 7.95
C ASP A 791 -9.17 -63.18 7.91
N GLN A 792 -9.29 -62.59 9.11
CA GLN A 792 -9.34 -61.15 9.35
C GLN A 792 -7.93 -60.64 9.59
N TYR A 793 -7.55 -59.55 8.94
CA TYR A 793 -6.31 -58.84 9.23
C TYR A 793 -6.62 -57.76 10.26
N GLN A 794 -6.01 -57.86 11.44
CA GLN A 794 -6.05 -56.78 12.40
C GLN A 794 -4.92 -55.82 12.08
N GLN A 795 -5.28 -54.68 11.52
CA GLN A 795 -4.40 -53.55 11.34
C GLN A 795 -5.17 -52.37 11.89
N SER A 796 -4.69 -51.74 12.97
CA SER A 796 -5.41 -50.59 13.55
C SER A 796 -5.09 -49.29 12.82
N MET A 797 -3.84 -49.12 12.41
CA MET A 797 -3.33 -47.94 11.74
C MET A 797 -2.43 -48.33 10.56
N PHE A 798 -2.49 -47.55 9.48
CA PHE A 798 -1.56 -47.66 8.35
C PHE A 798 -0.97 -46.29 8.00
N ILE A 799 0.36 -46.21 7.88
CA ILE A 799 1.07 -45.00 7.45
C ILE A 799 1.79 -45.27 6.13
N ASN A 800 1.31 -44.64 5.07
CA ASN A 800 1.85 -44.73 3.72
C ASN A 800 2.73 -43.52 3.41
N LEU A 801 4.04 -43.71 3.24
CA LEU A 801 4.97 -42.69 2.78
C LEU A 801 5.24 -42.88 1.28
N GLN A 802 4.43 -42.22 0.44
CA GLN A 802 4.45 -42.39 -1.02
C GLN A 802 5.82 -41.99 -1.60
N GLY A 803 6.55 -42.99 -2.11
CA GLY A 803 7.90 -42.92 -2.69
C GLY A 803 9.00 -42.25 -1.84
N GLY A 804 8.75 -42.07 -0.55
CA GLY A 804 9.75 -41.61 0.42
C GLY A 804 10.58 -42.74 1.04
N ASN A 805 11.47 -42.40 1.98
CA ASN A 805 12.21 -43.38 2.78
C ASN A 805 11.81 -43.26 4.24
N PHE A 806 11.02 -44.22 4.73
CA PHE A 806 10.45 -44.15 6.08
C PHE A 806 11.50 -44.20 7.17
N ALA A 807 12.56 -45.00 7.01
CA ALA A 807 13.65 -45.04 7.99
C ALA A 807 14.30 -43.65 8.15
N LYS A 808 14.47 -42.91 7.04
CA LYS A 808 14.94 -41.52 7.09
C LYS A 808 13.91 -40.56 7.69
N ALA A 809 12.63 -40.72 7.36
CA ALA A 809 11.54 -39.95 7.95
C ALA A 809 11.53 -40.08 9.47
N TYR A 810 11.65 -41.31 9.99
CA TYR A 810 11.68 -41.58 11.42
C TYR A 810 12.94 -41.03 12.10
N ILE A 811 14.14 -41.26 11.54
CA ILE A 811 15.41 -40.75 12.10
C ILE A 811 15.41 -39.23 12.22
N ASN A 812 14.87 -38.53 11.24
CA ASN A 812 14.77 -37.06 11.24
C ASN A 812 13.53 -36.53 11.97
N ARG A 813 12.78 -37.41 12.66
CA ARG A 813 11.58 -37.05 13.44
C ARG A 813 10.46 -36.43 12.61
N LEU A 814 10.34 -36.78 11.33
CA LEU A 814 9.19 -36.42 10.49
C LEU A 814 7.89 -37.06 11.04
N ILE A 815 8.01 -38.28 11.58
CA ILE A 815 6.93 -39.03 12.20
C ILE A 815 7.37 -39.38 13.63
N ASN A 816 6.57 -39.01 14.62
CA ASN A 816 6.78 -39.36 16.01
C ASN A 816 5.72 -40.36 16.49
N LEU A 817 6.11 -41.64 16.59
CA LEU A 817 5.26 -42.74 17.06
C LEU A 817 5.40 -43.03 18.56
N SER A 818 6.23 -42.28 19.29
CA SER A 818 6.60 -42.62 20.67
C SER A 818 5.46 -42.50 21.69
N GLY A 819 4.40 -41.76 21.36
CA GLY A 819 3.22 -41.62 22.22
C GLY A 819 2.10 -42.63 21.96
N ILE A 820 2.34 -43.71 21.20
CA ILE A 820 1.36 -44.81 21.12
C ILE A 820 1.54 -45.70 22.36
N ASN A 821 0.62 -45.59 23.31
CA ASN A 821 0.77 -46.17 24.65
C ASN A 821 0.28 -47.62 24.74
N ARG A 822 -0.67 -48.03 23.90
CA ARG A 822 -1.24 -49.38 23.94
C ARG A 822 -1.84 -49.80 22.61
N ILE A 823 -1.53 -51.03 22.21
CA ILE A 823 -2.19 -51.79 21.17
C ILE A 823 -2.64 -53.09 21.83
N SER A 824 -3.96 -53.31 22.00
CA SER A 824 -4.49 -54.57 22.56
C SER A 824 -5.23 -55.39 21.50
N ILE A 825 -4.92 -56.69 21.49
CA ILE A 825 -5.37 -57.69 20.52
C ILE A 825 -6.14 -58.78 21.28
N ASP A 826 -7.33 -59.15 20.80
CA ASP A 826 -8.19 -60.17 21.43
C ASP A 826 -8.62 -61.29 20.45
N ILE A 827 -7.75 -61.67 19.49
CA ILE A 827 -7.98 -62.84 18.62
C ILE A 827 -6.91 -63.91 18.86
N GLY A 828 -7.36 -65.13 19.19
CA GLY A 828 -6.51 -66.31 19.22
C GLY A 828 -6.23 -66.82 17.81
N HIS A 829 -4.96 -66.81 17.38
CA HIS A 829 -4.55 -67.32 16.07
C HIS A 829 -4.60 -68.86 16.02
N ASN A 830 -5.30 -69.42 15.03
CA ASN A 830 -5.07 -70.80 14.60
C ASN A 830 -4.18 -70.81 13.35
N SER A 831 -3.17 -71.67 13.41
CA SER A 831 -2.03 -71.80 12.51
C SER A 831 -2.40 -71.98 11.02
N CYS A 832 -2.25 -70.92 10.23
CA CYS A 832 -1.77 -70.92 8.83
C CYS A 832 -1.76 -69.48 8.32
N PHE A 833 -0.74 -68.70 8.69
CA PHE A 833 -0.56 -67.33 8.17
C PHE A 833 0.68 -67.29 7.27
N VAL A 834 0.47 -67.07 5.97
CA VAL A 834 1.52 -66.61 5.05
C VAL A 834 1.33 -65.11 4.90
N HIS A 835 2.27 -64.32 5.42
CA HIS A 835 2.41 -62.91 5.06
C HIS A 835 2.66 -62.85 3.55
N GLN A 836 1.60 -62.59 2.77
CA GLN A 836 1.73 -62.24 1.37
C GLN A 836 1.31 -60.80 1.15
N TYR A 837 1.85 -59.90 1.97
CA TYR A 837 2.12 -58.50 1.63
C TYR A 837 3.35 -58.04 2.42
N ALA A 838 4.44 -58.78 2.23
CA ALA A 838 5.77 -58.37 2.62
C ALA A 838 6.73 -58.75 1.48
N GLY A 839 7.00 -57.78 0.61
CA GLY A 839 8.13 -57.80 -0.32
C GLY A 839 8.01 -58.73 -1.53
N CYS A 840 7.85 -58.15 -2.71
CA CYS A 840 8.70 -58.51 -3.84
C CYS A 840 8.59 -57.44 -4.93
N ASP A 841 9.22 -56.30 -4.70
CA ASP A 841 10.35 -55.81 -5.51
C ASP A 841 10.96 -54.63 -4.72
N LEU A 842 12.25 -54.36 -4.89
CA LEU A 842 12.94 -53.29 -4.16
C LEU A 842 12.12 -51.99 -4.24
N ILE A 843 11.85 -51.35 -3.08
CA ILE A 843 11.13 -50.08 -2.84
C ILE A 843 9.66 -50.25 -2.40
N ASP A 844 9.41 -50.71 -1.16
CA ASP A 844 8.19 -50.30 -0.43
C ASP A 844 8.59 -49.83 0.99
N PRO A 845 8.51 -48.52 1.28
CA PRO A 845 9.00 -47.93 2.52
C PRO A 845 8.00 -47.95 3.69
N ASN A 846 6.80 -48.53 3.60
CA ASN A 846 5.70 -48.27 4.55
C ASN A 846 5.75 -49.01 5.92
N ILE A 847 5.09 -48.48 6.95
CA ILE A 847 4.93 -49.13 8.28
C ILE A 847 3.49 -49.63 8.48
N ASP A 848 3.40 -50.89 8.91
CA ASP A 848 2.21 -51.58 9.41
C ASP A 848 2.42 -51.91 10.91
N LEU A 849 1.47 -51.52 11.78
CA LEU A 849 1.49 -51.81 13.23
C LEU A 849 0.45 -52.87 13.62
N SER A 850 0.27 -53.89 12.76
CA SER A 850 -0.58 -55.07 13.01
C SER A 850 -0.17 -55.90 14.23
#